data_AF-A0A1Q7Z5E8-F1
#
_entry.id   AF-A0A1Q7Z5E8-F1
#
_cell.length_a   1.000
_cell.length_b   1.000
_cell.length_c   1.000
_cell.angle_alpha   90.00
_cell.angle_beta   90.00
_cell.angle_gamma   90.00
#
_symmetry.space_group_name_H-M   'P 1'
#
loop_
_entity.id
_entity.type
_entity.pdbx_description
1 polymer ?
#
loop_
_entity_poly.entity_id
_entity_poly.type
_entity_poly.pdbx_seq_one_letter_code
_entity_poly.pdbx_strand_id
1 'polypeptide(L)'
;MPGKPVLDGSSEATVVRIGEKSTHKFTLIPKVRLVPDEPDGSLTQKIADPSQLTLTFPIEGQQTNLPKSVDCLLWWLVRGARTEDIGPIPALVNLKGDKFEILVDGQKPLMSLIRAKLFGTGKVGYRFAPDFPRAAPVESPTFIDFDNDLAVDVRVDGDLRLGSRATFKPTIAPVFRKAVVRVEFHGETGEKLDDDSTALFDKTWNGNVDDWDWNVGFQNRRALVLPTRPNRDSIGYAYRLVISENGAPGTWVTVSENSARFGTIPKPVLGTFAVEKNAVYAVNSLYAAGKVTGFAPGTEVPIDVAFVHKFQIGHDPPPKFSRVRTYLKADGTFTALSSLEIIGPWQHRVDEDEVFALLRLPLQGPDVPIAQALQFDEDKNPGFTGAMMEMKSRAEWICSQEATETTFGLTLEQQLDSSLVKRVLYKGGAEQAGCHEKLHAILRGEATVRRGACDEQVCRALERALIYLGYPTKADGTVGISGTLDHGVNFGIALFVRHRSPEPLLDESGAAVNDAKLLFSSAGNDATVAGIKRVSTIVMDKTVLGYLLTTISGTPRTREVYLGSPDAAIENLDRMDPLRLMDAPAVIARFKDLAVAACNEVLEKKEVALDPRWLAAIALQESGGVPRPKYEHHLLYQYYSRATSTPKPGDVHGGQLRNIMECRFYSTRFGPCNVLGSRYASIPELGFESARSLFMAGDRDQIRAAAYYLSTGDSKVRAIVKDFELGSADSLAPLAAHFSGAGKAYRGALLDHASNVKAFWGEAPAPQ
;
A
#
# COMPACT_ATOMS: atom_id res chain seq x y z
N MET A 1 74.07 -41.74 -11.56
CA MET A 1 74.56 -40.34 -11.63
C MET A 1 73.35 -39.44 -11.81
N PRO A 2 73.11 -38.48 -10.90
CA PRO A 2 71.96 -37.58 -10.97
C PRO A 2 72.14 -36.59 -12.13
N GLY A 3 71.07 -36.39 -12.90
CA GLY A 3 71.05 -35.61 -14.13
C GLY A 3 71.46 -34.15 -13.93
N LYS A 4 72.20 -33.62 -14.91
CA LYS A 4 72.64 -32.22 -14.95
C LYS A 4 71.44 -31.26 -14.89
N PRO A 5 71.51 -30.16 -14.11
CA PRO A 5 70.49 -29.12 -14.14
C PRO A 5 70.47 -28.47 -15.53
N VAL A 6 69.27 -28.38 -16.11
CA VAL A 6 69.01 -27.65 -17.37
C VAL A 6 68.79 -26.19 -17.02
N LEU A 7 69.68 -25.31 -17.48
CA LEU A 7 69.56 -23.86 -17.37
C LEU A 7 69.04 -23.33 -18.72
N ASP A 8 67.90 -22.64 -18.70
CA ASP A 8 67.38 -21.90 -19.86
C ASP A 8 67.10 -20.47 -19.41
N GLY A 9 67.67 -19.50 -20.13
CA GLY A 9 67.86 -18.13 -19.66
C GLY A 9 66.79 -17.18 -20.17
N SER A 10 65.82 -16.85 -19.33
CA SER A 10 64.98 -15.65 -19.53
C SER A 10 64.95 -14.82 -18.25
N SER A 11 65.70 -13.73 -18.24
CA SER A 11 65.50 -12.59 -17.34
C SER A 11 65.89 -11.32 -18.08
N GLU A 12 65.20 -10.22 -17.79
CA GLU A 12 65.50 -8.87 -18.30
C GLU A 12 67.00 -8.60 -18.32
N ALA A 13 67.49 -8.08 -19.44
CA ALA A 13 68.91 -7.86 -19.67
C ALA A 13 69.48 -6.89 -18.64
N THR A 14 70.22 -7.41 -17.65
CA THR A 14 71.05 -6.57 -16.78
C THR A 14 72.26 -6.13 -17.59
N VAL A 15 72.28 -4.87 -18.03
CA VAL A 15 73.41 -4.30 -18.78
C VAL A 15 74.55 -4.02 -17.81
N VAL A 16 75.59 -4.86 -17.84
CA VAL A 16 76.86 -4.63 -17.12
C VAL A 16 77.79 -3.83 -18.03
N ARG A 17 78.18 -2.62 -17.62
CA ARG A 17 79.17 -1.80 -18.36
C ARG A 17 80.59 -2.22 -17.98
N ILE A 18 81.45 -2.40 -18.98
CA ILE A 18 82.84 -2.83 -18.77
C ILE A 18 83.65 -1.65 -18.22
N GLY A 19 84.31 -1.82 -17.07
CA GLY A 19 85.20 -0.85 -16.45
C GLY A 19 84.97 -0.60 -14.95
N GLU A 20 83.85 -1.06 -14.40
CA GLU A 20 83.51 -0.90 -12.98
C GLU A 20 83.76 -2.20 -12.19
N LYS A 21 84.49 -2.12 -11.07
CA LYS A 21 84.62 -3.23 -10.11
C LYS A 21 83.40 -3.23 -9.17
N SER A 22 82.30 -3.77 -9.62
CA SER A 22 81.08 -3.96 -8.81
C SER A 22 80.90 -5.45 -8.47
N THR A 23 80.56 -5.74 -7.20
CA THR A 23 80.16 -7.09 -6.80
C THR A 23 78.65 -7.22 -6.96
N HIS A 24 78.21 -7.97 -7.97
CA HIS A 24 76.80 -8.26 -8.17
C HIS A 24 76.45 -9.59 -7.49
N LYS A 25 75.45 -9.57 -6.60
CA LYS A 25 74.90 -10.79 -6.00
C LYS A 25 73.79 -11.32 -6.92
N PHE A 26 74.03 -12.48 -7.51
CA PHE A 26 73.01 -13.22 -8.26
C PHE A 26 72.38 -14.26 -7.33
N THR A 27 71.05 -14.30 -7.29
CA THR A 27 70.33 -15.43 -6.70
C THR A 27 69.96 -16.36 -7.84
N LEU A 28 70.65 -17.51 -7.94
CA LEU A 28 70.31 -18.56 -8.89
C LEU A 28 69.06 -19.30 -8.38
N ILE A 29 67.94 -19.07 -9.05
CA ILE A 29 66.70 -19.81 -8.80
C ILE A 29 66.66 -20.97 -9.81
N PRO A 30 66.85 -22.22 -9.38
CA PRO A 30 66.83 -23.34 -10.30
C PRO A 30 65.43 -23.52 -10.88
N LYS A 31 65.35 -23.87 -12.17
CA LYS A 31 64.08 -24.19 -12.82
C LYS A 31 63.55 -25.49 -12.20
N VAL A 32 62.45 -25.37 -11.46
CA VAL A 32 61.74 -26.51 -10.89
C VAL A 32 60.96 -27.19 -12.00
N ARG A 33 61.04 -28.53 -12.06
CA ARG A 33 60.21 -29.34 -12.94
C ARG A 33 59.50 -30.39 -12.09
N LEU A 34 58.17 -30.41 -12.17
CA LEU A 34 57.32 -31.41 -11.54
C LEU A 34 56.58 -32.13 -12.68
N VAL A 35 56.68 -33.45 -12.71
CA VAL A 35 56.06 -34.30 -13.73
C VAL A 35 55.17 -35.30 -13.00
N PRO A 36 53.84 -35.11 -13.02
CA PRO A 36 52.93 -36.05 -12.39
C PRO A 36 52.93 -37.39 -13.12
N ASP A 37 52.72 -38.46 -12.37
CA ASP A 37 52.50 -39.80 -12.90
C ASP A 37 51.10 -39.88 -13.55
N GLU A 38 50.91 -40.82 -14.49
CA GLU A 38 49.58 -41.09 -15.04
C GLU A 38 48.65 -41.68 -13.96
N PRO A 39 47.34 -41.39 -14.01
CA PRO A 39 46.37 -42.01 -13.12
C PRO A 39 46.42 -43.53 -13.22
N ASP A 40 46.43 -44.21 -12.07
CA ASP A 40 46.34 -45.67 -12.08
C ASP A 40 44.95 -46.14 -12.56
N GLY A 41 44.88 -47.40 -13.01
CA GLY A 41 43.63 -47.98 -13.51
C GLY A 41 42.52 -48.08 -12.45
N SER A 42 42.89 -48.15 -11.16
CA SER A 42 41.96 -48.23 -10.03
C SER A 42 41.25 -46.89 -9.80
N LEU A 43 41.97 -45.77 -9.85
CA LEU A 43 41.42 -44.42 -9.78
C LEU A 43 40.53 -44.14 -11.00
N THR A 44 41.00 -44.52 -12.19
CA THR A 44 40.24 -44.39 -13.44
C THR A 44 38.88 -45.10 -13.32
N GLN A 45 38.88 -46.35 -12.85
CA GLN A 45 37.65 -47.12 -12.65
C GLN A 45 36.74 -46.51 -11.58
N LYS A 46 37.30 -46.03 -10.45
CA LYS A 46 36.53 -45.41 -9.37
C LYS A 46 35.86 -44.09 -9.77
N ILE A 47 36.41 -43.37 -10.73
CA ILE A 47 35.83 -42.13 -11.26
C ILE A 47 34.78 -42.43 -12.32
N ALA A 48 35.02 -43.43 -13.16
CA ALA A 48 34.08 -43.87 -14.19
C ALA A 48 32.81 -44.51 -13.58
N ASP A 49 32.93 -45.29 -12.51
CA ASP A 49 31.81 -45.92 -11.79
C ASP A 49 31.97 -45.76 -10.26
N PRO A 50 31.62 -44.58 -9.72
CA PRO A 50 31.87 -44.28 -8.32
C PRO A 50 30.88 -44.95 -7.37
N SER A 51 31.40 -45.57 -6.31
CA SER A 51 30.57 -46.12 -5.22
C SER A 51 30.39 -45.16 -4.04
N GLN A 52 31.14 -44.05 -3.97
CA GLN A 52 31.06 -43.05 -2.90
C GLN A 52 31.07 -41.63 -3.46
N LEU A 53 30.43 -40.69 -2.75
CA LEU A 53 30.36 -39.27 -3.13
C LEU A 53 31.71 -38.55 -3.03
N THR A 54 32.63 -39.09 -2.24
CA THR A 54 33.98 -38.58 -2.06
C THR A 54 34.98 -39.68 -2.36
N LEU A 55 35.94 -39.38 -3.23
CA LEU A 55 36.97 -40.30 -3.67
C LEU A 55 38.34 -39.76 -3.28
N THR A 56 39.25 -40.65 -2.88
CA THR A 56 40.67 -40.30 -2.78
C THR A 56 41.27 -40.21 -4.18
N PHE A 57 41.86 -39.06 -4.50
CA PHE A 57 42.51 -38.77 -5.78
C PHE A 57 44.01 -38.54 -5.52
N PRO A 58 44.83 -39.61 -5.48
CA PRO A 58 46.28 -39.47 -5.31
C PRO A 58 46.88 -38.70 -6.48
N ILE A 59 47.70 -37.70 -6.18
CA ILE A 59 48.52 -36.97 -7.16
C ILE A 59 49.96 -37.16 -6.74
N GLU A 60 50.69 -37.96 -7.50
CA GLU A 60 52.08 -38.33 -7.25
C GLU A 60 52.90 -38.11 -8.53
N GLY A 61 54.22 -38.02 -8.41
CA GLY A 61 55.08 -37.87 -9.58
C GLY A 61 56.55 -37.67 -9.26
N GLN A 62 57.31 -37.26 -10.27
CA GLN A 62 58.74 -36.99 -10.17
C GLN A 62 59.02 -35.48 -10.08
N GLN A 63 60.01 -35.12 -9.26
CA GLN A 63 60.46 -33.74 -9.11
C GLN A 63 61.91 -33.57 -9.54
N THR A 64 62.26 -32.38 -10.02
CA THR A 64 63.64 -31.97 -10.24
C THR A 64 63.85 -30.56 -9.69
N ASN A 65 64.89 -30.40 -8.88
CA ASN A 65 65.33 -29.12 -8.30
C ASN A 65 64.35 -28.44 -7.33
N LEU A 66 63.34 -29.13 -6.81
CA LEU A 66 62.52 -28.58 -5.72
C LEU A 66 63.23 -28.84 -4.37
N PRO A 67 63.65 -27.79 -3.62
CA PRO A 67 64.57 -27.97 -2.50
C PRO A 67 63.92 -28.47 -1.20
N LYS A 68 62.62 -28.25 -1.04
CA LYS A 68 61.82 -28.64 0.13
C LYS A 68 60.35 -28.74 -0.27
N SER A 69 59.53 -29.35 0.59
CA SER A 69 58.07 -29.28 0.42
C SER A 69 57.62 -27.81 0.42
N VAL A 70 56.70 -27.46 -0.48
CA VAL A 70 56.20 -26.09 -0.67
C VAL A 70 54.68 -26.10 -0.75
N ASP A 71 54.07 -25.04 -0.25
CA ASP A 71 52.64 -24.82 -0.40
C ASP A 71 52.29 -24.70 -1.89
N CYS A 72 51.06 -25.06 -2.23
CA CYS A 72 50.54 -24.93 -3.58
C CYS A 72 49.03 -24.71 -3.54
N LEU A 73 48.50 -24.30 -4.68
CA LEU A 73 47.07 -24.24 -4.91
C LEU A 73 46.69 -25.35 -5.89
N LEU A 74 45.64 -26.09 -5.57
CA LEU A 74 45.09 -27.17 -6.38
C LEU A 74 43.74 -26.75 -6.98
N TRP A 75 43.49 -27.09 -8.24
CA TRP A 75 42.21 -26.96 -8.92
C TRP A 75 41.84 -28.30 -9.55
N TRP A 76 40.56 -28.66 -9.49
CA TRP A 76 40.00 -29.72 -10.33
C TRP A 76 39.61 -29.13 -11.69
N LEU A 77 40.11 -29.72 -12.76
CA LEU A 77 39.81 -29.30 -14.12
C LEU A 77 38.70 -30.19 -14.65
N VAL A 78 37.50 -29.65 -14.81
CA VAL A 78 36.34 -30.40 -15.29
C VAL A 78 36.03 -29.96 -16.71
N ARG A 79 35.87 -30.93 -17.60
CA ARG A 79 35.68 -30.74 -19.04
C ARG A 79 34.54 -31.66 -19.50
N GLY A 80 33.32 -31.15 -19.57
CA GLY A 80 32.15 -31.88 -20.05
C GLY A 80 31.28 -30.99 -20.92
N ALA A 81 29.96 -31.04 -20.71
CA ALA A 81 29.04 -30.04 -21.27
C ALA A 81 29.43 -28.59 -20.91
N ARG A 82 30.19 -28.43 -19.82
CA ARG A 82 30.81 -27.18 -19.39
C ARG A 82 32.26 -27.42 -19.03
N THR A 83 33.08 -26.39 -19.21
CA THR A 83 34.50 -26.39 -18.84
C THR A 83 34.68 -25.45 -17.66
N GLU A 84 35.06 -25.99 -16.50
CA GLU A 84 35.19 -25.25 -15.26
C GLU A 84 36.44 -25.69 -14.49
N ASP A 85 37.08 -24.76 -13.77
CA ASP A 85 38.21 -25.02 -12.89
C ASP A 85 37.74 -24.81 -11.44
N ILE A 86 37.58 -25.90 -10.67
CA ILE A 86 37.05 -25.87 -9.30
C ILE A 86 38.19 -25.73 -8.30
N GLY A 87 38.24 -24.60 -7.58
CA GLY A 87 39.29 -24.26 -6.61
C GLY A 87 39.46 -22.74 -6.46
N PRO A 88 40.61 -22.25 -5.94
CA PRO A 88 41.77 -23.02 -5.48
C PRO A 88 41.55 -23.70 -4.12
N ILE A 89 42.15 -24.87 -3.95
CA ILE A 89 42.25 -25.60 -2.68
C ILE A 89 43.69 -25.48 -2.20
N PRO A 90 43.95 -24.92 -1.00
CA PRO A 90 45.29 -24.94 -0.40
C PRO A 90 45.79 -26.37 -0.22
N ALA A 91 47.02 -26.63 -0.68
CA ALA A 91 47.64 -27.95 -0.64
C ALA A 91 49.16 -27.82 -0.45
N LEU A 92 49.84 -28.94 -0.27
CA LEU A 92 51.28 -29.04 -0.08
C LEU A 92 51.87 -29.98 -1.13
N VAL A 93 52.87 -29.53 -1.87
CA VAL A 93 53.77 -30.42 -2.61
C VAL A 93 54.72 -31.05 -1.61
N ASN A 94 54.43 -32.27 -1.17
CA ASN A 94 55.24 -33.00 -0.21
C ASN A 94 56.33 -33.82 -0.91
N LEU A 95 57.58 -33.64 -0.52
CA LEU A 95 58.72 -34.33 -1.13
C LEU A 95 59.04 -35.68 -0.47
N LYS A 96 59.32 -36.67 -1.31
CA LYS A 96 59.81 -38.01 -0.94
C LYS A 96 61.02 -38.36 -1.82
N GLY A 97 62.14 -37.68 -1.57
CA GLY A 97 63.36 -37.83 -2.38
C GLY A 97 63.21 -37.18 -3.76
N ASP A 98 63.36 -37.97 -4.82
CA ASP A 98 63.12 -37.56 -6.22
C ASP A 98 61.64 -37.64 -6.64
N LYS A 99 60.76 -38.07 -5.73
CA LYS A 99 59.31 -38.07 -5.91
C LYS A 99 58.62 -36.97 -5.13
N PHE A 100 57.41 -36.64 -5.56
CA PHE A 100 56.50 -35.80 -4.80
C PHE A 100 55.11 -36.44 -4.71
N GLU A 101 54.35 -36.01 -3.72
CA GLU A 101 52.90 -36.21 -3.63
C GLU A 101 52.23 -34.88 -3.27
N ILE A 102 51.01 -34.66 -3.73
CA ILE A 102 50.20 -33.52 -3.26
C ILE A 102 49.43 -33.96 -2.03
N LEU A 103 49.44 -33.14 -0.97
CA LEU A 103 48.65 -33.35 0.24
C LEU A 103 47.72 -32.17 0.49
N VAL A 104 46.48 -32.44 0.86
CA VAL A 104 45.52 -31.46 1.39
C VAL A 104 45.31 -31.81 2.85
N ASP A 105 45.56 -30.87 3.76
CA ASP A 105 45.50 -31.11 5.22
C ASP A 105 46.27 -32.36 5.68
N GLY A 106 47.44 -32.60 5.07
CA GLY A 106 48.31 -33.73 5.40
C GLY A 106 47.86 -35.09 4.87
N GLN A 107 46.80 -35.16 4.07
CA GLN A 107 46.27 -36.38 3.48
C GLN A 107 46.25 -36.32 1.95
N LYS A 108 46.12 -37.49 1.30
CA LYS A 108 45.88 -37.54 -0.15
C LYS A 108 44.61 -36.76 -0.50
N PRO A 109 44.58 -35.99 -1.61
CA PRO A 109 43.45 -35.15 -1.94
C PRO A 109 42.15 -35.94 -1.99
N LEU A 110 41.10 -35.39 -1.40
CA LEU A 110 39.75 -35.92 -1.49
C LEU A 110 38.95 -35.09 -2.50
N MET A 111 38.33 -35.75 -3.46
CA MET A 111 37.48 -35.14 -4.47
C MET A 111 36.02 -35.50 -4.17
N SER A 112 35.21 -34.49 -3.82
CA SER A 112 33.75 -34.63 -3.74
C SER A 112 33.18 -34.50 -5.15
N LEU A 113 32.45 -35.53 -5.62
CA LEU A 113 31.81 -35.54 -6.93
C LEU A 113 30.81 -34.37 -7.08
N ILE A 114 30.12 -34.03 -5.99
CA ILE A 114 29.15 -32.93 -5.96
C ILE A 114 29.86 -31.58 -6.03
N ARG A 115 30.87 -31.33 -5.18
CA ARG A 115 31.58 -30.04 -5.17
C ARG A 115 32.40 -29.82 -6.44
N ALA A 116 32.97 -30.89 -7.00
CA ALA A 116 33.66 -30.83 -8.27
C ALA A 116 32.69 -30.84 -9.47
N LYS A 117 31.37 -30.86 -9.25
CA LYS A 117 30.33 -30.82 -10.29
C LYS A 117 30.49 -31.90 -11.38
N LEU A 118 30.85 -33.12 -11.00
CA LEU A 118 30.98 -34.25 -11.94
C LEU A 118 29.60 -34.83 -12.28
N PHE A 119 28.77 -34.05 -12.97
CA PHE A 119 27.41 -34.41 -13.38
C PHE A 119 27.35 -34.70 -14.89
N GLY A 120 26.55 -35.71 -15.28
CA GLY A 120 26.47 -36.20 -16.66
C GLY A 120 27.77 -36.85 -17.11
N THR A 121 28.08 -36.74 -18.40
CA THR A 121 29.29 -37.28 -19.01
C THR A 121 30.36 -36.20 -19.19
N GLY A 122 31.62 -36.52 -18.87
CA GLY A 122 32.73 -35.60 -19.09
C GLY A 122 34.07 -36.17 -18.71
N LYS A 123 35.03 -35.28 -18.51
CA LYS A 123 36.43 -35.56 -18.19
C LYS A 123 36.87 -34.73 -17.00
N VAL A 124 37.63 -35.33 -16.07
CA VAL A 124 38.21 -34.64 -14.92
C VAL A 124 39.71 -34.81 -14.89
N GLY A 125 40.40 -33.73 -14.57
CA GLY A 125 41.83 -33.65 -14.32
C GLY A 125 42.11 -32.71 -13.17
N TYR A 126 43.35 -32.26 -13.05
CA TYR A 126 43.75 -31.29 -12.04
C TYR A 126 44.81 -30.33 -12.56
N ARG A 127 44.92 -29.19 -11.91
CA ARG A 127 46.04 -28.27 -12.01
C ARG A 127 46.55 -27.98 -10.62
N PHE A 128 47.86 -27.93 -10.41
CA PHE A 128 48.40 -27.35 -9.20
C PHE A 128 49.51 -26.34 -9.50
N ALA A 129 49.58 -25.28 -8.71
CA ALA A 129 50.57 -24.22 -8.83
C ALA A 129 51.39 -24.15 -7.53
N PRO A 130 52.65 -24.63 -7.53
CA PRO A 130 53.54 -24.51 -6.39
C PRO A 130 53.88 -23.06 -6.11
N ASP A 131 53.87 -22.66 -4.83
CA ASP A 131 54.39 -21.37 -4.37
C ASP A 131 55.92 -21.41 -4.30
N PHE A 132 56.53 -21.40 -5.48
CA PHE A 132 57.97 -21.36 -5.63
C PHE A 132 58.37 -20.46 -6.80
N PRO A 133 59.38 -19.59 -6.65
CA PRO A 133 59.81 -18.70 -7.72
C PRO A 133 60.10 -19.44 -9.04
N ARG A 134 59.47 -18.99 -10.13
CA ARG A 134 59.61 -19.56 -11.49
C ARG A 134 59.13 -21.01 -11.65
N ALA A 135 58.41 -21.58 -10.69
CA ALA A 135 57.67 -22.83 -10.92
C ALA A 135 56.46 -22.55 -11.82
N ALA A 136 56.29 -23.34 -12.88
CA ALA A 136 55.10 -23.26 -13.71
C ALA A 136 53.94 -24.07 -13.07
N PRO A 137 52.67 -23.66 -13.26
CA PRO A 137 51.53 -24.51 -12.98
C PRO A 137 51.66 -25.84 -13.73
N VAL A 138 51.27 -26.92 -13.07
CA VAL A 138 51.36 -28.28 -13.58
C VAL A 138 49.94 -28.81 -13.74
N GLU A 139 49.61 -29.31 -14.92
CA GLU A 139 48.32 -29.94 -15.20
C GLU A 139 48.45 -31.46 -15.25
N SER A 140 47.34 -32.16 -15.05
CA SER A 140 47.27 -33.61 -15.16
C SER A 140 47.69 -34.07 -16.56
N PRO A 141 48.52 -35.14 -16.66
CA PRO A 141 49.00 -35.64 -17.95
C PRO A 141 47.86 -36.19 -18.81
N THR A 142 46.83 -36.75 -18.17
CA THR A 142 45.64 -37.27 -18.81
C THR A 142 44.40 -36.86 -18.02
N PHE A 143 43.27 -36.73 -18.71
CA PHE A 143 41.97 -36.54 -18.09
C PHE A 143 41.24 -37.88 -18.01
N ILE A 144 40.53 -38.11 -16.91
CA ILE A 144 39.78 -39.33 -16.62
C ILE A 144 38.31 -39.11 -17.01
N ASP A 145 37.75 -40.04 -17.78
CA ASP A 145 36.34 -40.00 -18.16
C ASP A 145 35.44 -40.32 -16.94
N PHE A 146 34.33 -39.62 -16.82
CA PHE A 146 33.27 -39.89 -15.86
C PHE A 146 31.90 -39.90 -16.55
N ASP A 147 30.99 -40.71 -16.01
CA ASP A 147 29.61 -40.83 -16.45
C ASP A 147 28.69 -40.94 -15.23
N ASN A 148 28.14 -39.80 -14.81
CA ASN A 148 27.34 -39.67 -13.61
C ASN A 148 26.04 -38.91 -13.92
N ASP A 149 25.12 -39.57 -14.62
CA ASP A 149 23.83 -38.99 -14.99
C ASP A 149 23.09 -38.37 -13.80
N LEU A 150 22.73 -37.10 -13.94
CA LEU A 150 21.90 -36.37 -13.00
C LEU A 150 21.06 -35.36 -13.79
N ALA A 151 19.86 -35.78 -14.15
CA ALA A 151 18.92 -34.99 -14.94
C ALA A 151 17.49 -35.22 -14.46
N VAL A 152 16.60 -34.31 -14.84
CA VAL A 152 15.16 -34.50 -14.66
C VAL A 152 14.49 -34.17 -15.98
N ASP A 153 13.90 -35.19 -16.58
CA ASP A 153 13.08 -35.04 -17.78
C ASP A 153 11.69 -34.60 -17.35
N VAL A 154 11.15 -33.59 -18.02
CA VAL A 154 9.81 -33.07 -17.75
C VAL A 154 8.93 -33.32 -18.95
N ARG A 155 7.77 -33.94 -18.70
CA ARG A 155 6.72 -34.13 -19.70
C ARG A 155 5.46 -33.44 -19.25
N VAL A 156 4.85 -32.68 -20.15
CA VAL A 156 3.57 -32.02 -19.91
C VAL A 156 2.52 -32.67 -20.81
N ASP A 157 1.38 -33.03 -20.24
CA ASP A 157 0.27 -33.60 -20.99
C ASP A 157 -0.50 -32.49 -21.72
N GLY A 158 -0.53 -32.54 -23.05
CA GLY A 158 -1.30 -31.60 -23.88
C GLY A 158 -0.75 -30.17 -23.92
N ASP A 159 -1.64 -29.20 -24.16
CA ASP A 159 -1.28 -27.79 -24.17
C ASP A 159 -0.98 -27.30 -22.75
N LEU A 160 0.20 -26.69 -22.56
CA LEU A 160 0.62 -26.17 -21.27
C LEU A 160 -0.29 -25.02 -20.78
N ARG A 161 -1.05 -25.31 -19.73
CA ARG A 161 -1.98 -24.40 -19.02
C ARG A 161 -1.81 -24.52 -17.51
N LEU A 162 -2.30 -23.54 -16.73
CA LEU A 162 -2.41 -23.72 -15.28
C LEU A 162 -3.28 -24.95 -14.96
N GLY A 163 -2.82 -25.79 -14.03
CA GLY A 163 -3.46 -27.06 -13.68
C GLY A 163 -3.06 -28.25 -14.54
N SER A 164 -2.32 -28.03 -15.64
CA SER A 164 -1.82 -29.14 -16.47
C SER A 164 -0.92 -30.05 -15.67
N ARG A 165 -0.95 -31.35 -15.96
CA ARG A 165 -0.07 -32.32 -15.31
C ARG A 165 1.32 -32.25 -15.94
N ALA A 166 2.31 -31.88 -15.15
CA ALA A 166 3.72 -32.00 -15.44
C ALA A 166 4.29 -33.20 -14.68
N THR A 167 4.81 -34.19 -15.40
CA THR A 167 5.47 -35.37 -14.84
C THR A 167 6.98 -35.15 -14.88
N PHE A 168 7.61 -35.16 -13.72
CA PHE A 168 9.05 -35.09 -13.55
C PHE A 168 9.59 -36.49 -13.40
N LYS A 169 10.43 -36.90 -14.35
CA LYS A 169 11.11 -38.18 -14.37
C LYS A 169 12.60 -37.99 -14.10
N PRO A 170 13.05 -38.22 -12.85
CA PRO A 170 14.45 -38.06 -12.49
C PRO A 170 15.30 -39.23 -13.02
N THR A 171 16.45 -38.89 -13.59
CA THR A 171 17.55 -39.83 -13.89
C THR A 171 18.70 -39.51 -12.94
N ILE A 172 18.89 -40.37 -11.93
CA ILE A 172 19.89 -40.18 -10.87
C ILE A 172 20.81 -41.40 -10.80
N ALA A 173 22.09 -41.18 -11.12
CA ALA A 173 23.15 -42.18 -11.00
C ALA A 173 23.19 -42.78 -9.60
N PRO A 174 23.50 -44.09 -9.44
CA PRO A 174 23.47 -44.78 -8.15
C PRO A 174 24.24 -44.07 -7.03
N VAL A 175 25.39 -43.45 -7.35
CA VAL A 175 26.20 -42.72 -6.37
C VAL A 175 25.46 -41.51 -5.76
N PHE A 176 24.71 -40.76 -6.58
CA PHE A 176 23.99 -39.56 -6.16
C PHE A 176 22.69 -39.87 -5.39
N ARG A 177 22.23 -41.13 -5.40
CA ARG A 177 21.12 -41.57 -4.52
C ARG A 177 21.49 -41.55 -3.04
N LYS A 178 22.78 -41.44 -2.72
CA LYS A 178 23.27 -41.23 -1.34
C LYS A 178 23.21 -39.77 -0.88
N ALA A 179 22.85 -38.86 -1.79
CA ALA A 179 22.70 -37.44 -1.55
C ALA A 179 21.22 -37.04 -1.57
N VAL A 180 20.96 -35.78 -1.24
CA VAL A 180 19.66 -35.13 -1.32
C VAL A 180 19.59 -34.37 -2.65
N VAL A 181 18.69 -34.79 -3.53
CA VAL A 181 18.45 -34.12 -4.83
C VAL A 181 17.14 -33.37 -4.76
N ARG A 182 17.09 -32.14 -5.28
CA ARG A 182 15.89 -31.30 -5.23
C ARG A 182 15.68 -30.51 -6.52
N VAL A 183 14.44 -30.46 -6.99
CA VAL A 183 14.02 -29.48 -7.99
C VAL A 183 13.55 -28.23 -7.27
N GLU A 184 14.20 -27.11 -7.52
CA GLU A 184 13.84 -25.79 -6.99
C GLU A 184 13.09 -24.97 -8.03
N PHE A 185 11.88 -24.53 -7.68
CA PHE A 185 11.06 -23.70 -8.55
C PHE A 185 11.24 -22.21 -8.30
N HIS A 186 11.11 -21.44 -9.37
CA HIS A 186 11.17 -19.98 -9.38
C HIS A 186 10.34 -19.44 -10.56
N GLY A 187 10.08 -18.13 -10.56
CA GLY A 187 9.53 -17.47 -11.74
C GLY A 187 10.54 -17.36 -12.87
N GLU A 188 10.08 -17.18 -14.10
CA GLU A 188 10.96 -17.10 -15.29
C GLU A 188 12.02 -15.99 -15.22
N THR A 189 11.81 -14.95 -14.40
CA THR A 189 12.78 -13.86 -14.23
C THR A 189 13.78 -14.12 -13.10
N GLY A 190 13.76 -15.33 -12.51
CA GLY A 190 14.62 -15.74 -11.41
C GLY A 190 14.12 -15.28 -10.04
N GLU A 191 12.92 -14.69 -9.97
CA GLU A 191 12.28 -14.33 -8.73
C GLU A 191 11.86 -15.58 -7.95
N LYS A 192 12.07 -15.55 -6.64
CA LYS A 192 11.55 -16.59 -5.77
C LYS A 192 10.01 -16.59 -5.80
N LEU A 193 9.45 -17.79 -5.75
CA LEU A 193 8.11 -18.01 -5.24
C LEU A 193 8.16 -17.70 -3.72
N ASP A 194 7.15 -17.05 -3.15
CA ASP A 194 7.12 -16.48 -1.79
C ASP A 194 7.91 -17.29 -0.71
N ASP A 195 8.66 -16.63 0.18
CA ASP A 195 9.72 -17.27 0.99
C ASP A 195 9.18 -18.36 1.96
N ASP A 196 7.97 -18.21 2.50
CA ASP A 196 7.30 -19.23 3.34
C ASP A 196 6.73 -20.42 2.53
N SER A 197 6.71 -20.31 1.20
CA SER A 197 6.07 -21.25 0.28
C SER A 197 7.08 -22.20 -0.42
N THR A 198 8.35 -21.83 -0.49
CA THR A 198 9.41 -22.57 -1.22
C THR A 198 9.60 -24.03 -0.76
N ALA A 199 9.42 -24.33 0.53
CA ALA A 199 9.52 -25.69 1.05
C ALA A 199 8.39 -26.64 0.57
N LEU A 200 7.34 -26.11 -0.06
CA LEU A 200 6.13 -26.86 -0.45
C LEU A 200 6.01 -27.14 -1.96
N PHE A 201 6.90 -26.57 -2.79
CA PHE A 201 6.98 -26.84 -4.24
C PHE A 201 8.11 -27.78 -4.61
N ASP A 202 9.17 -27.73 -3.81
CA ASP A 202 10.37 -28.45 -4.12
C ASP A 202 10.15 -29.95 -3.94
N LYS A 203 10.28 -30.71 -5.03
CA LYS A 203 10.39 -32.16 -4.92
C LYS A 203 11.81 -32.51 -4.52
N THR A 204 11.93 -33.15 -3.36
CA THR A 204 13.19 -33.68 -2.86
C THR A 204 13.18 -35.21 -2.97
N TRP A 205 14.25 -35.78 -3.53
CA TRP A 205 14.53 -37.21 -3.58
C TRP A 205 15.69 -37.53 -2.64
N ASN A 206 15.42 -38.41 -1.66
CA ASN A 206 16.39 -38.94 -0.71
C ASN A 206 16.56 -40.44 -1.00
N GLY A 207 17.23 -40.76 -2.09
CA GLY A 207 17.54 -42.13 -2.52
C GLY A 207 16.48 -42.85 -3.37
N ASN A 208 15.19 -42.66 -3.09
CA ASN A 208 14.12 -43.18 -3.94
C ASN A 208 13.93 -42.32 -5.19
N VAL A 209 13.86 -42.96 -6.35
CA VAL A 209 13.78 -42.32 -7.67
C VAL A 209 12.40 -42.61 -8.24
N ASP A 210 11.39 -41.93 -7.70
CA ASP A 210 10.02 -42.03 -8.17
C ASP A 210 9.67 -40.81 -9.02
N ASP A 211 8.87 -41.06 -10.06
CA ASP A 211 8.25 -40.02 -10.86
C ASP A 211 7.39 -39.13 -9.94
N TRP A 212 7.35 -37.83 -10.27
CA TRP A 212 6.57 -36.87 -9.51
C TRP A 212 5.66 -36.07 -10.42
N ASP A 213 4.37 -36.10 -10.11
CA ASP A 213 3.36 -35.31 -10.79
C ASP A 213 3.13 -33.98 -10.07
N TRP A 214 3.19 -32.91 -10.85
CA TRP A 214 2.83 -31.58 -10.41
C TRP A 214 1.72 -31.04 -11.30
N ASN A 215 0.65 -30.54 -10.66
CA ASN A 215 -0.34 -29.73 -11.37
C ASN A 215 0.21 -28.31 -11.43
N VAL A 216 0.64 -27.89 -12.62
CA VAL A 216 1.37 -26.63 -12.83
C VAL A 216 0.63 -25.44 -12.20
N GLY A 217 1.31 -24.74 -11.30
CA GLY A 217 0.78 -23.59 -10.56
C GLY A 217 -0.08 -23.91 -9.33
N PHE A 218 -0.24 -25.19 -8.94
CA PHE A 218 -1.04 -25.57 -7.78
C PHE A 218 -0.23 -26.28 -6.69
N GLN A 219 -0.53 -25.94 -5.44
CA GLN A 219 -0.10 -26.69 -4.26
C GLN A 219 -1.20 -27.67 -3.84
N ASN A 220 -0.89 -28.97 -3.69
CA ASN A 220 -1.81 -30.01 -3.22
C ASN A 220 -3.20 -30.00 -3.91
N ARG A 221 -3.26 -29.58 -5.19
CA ARG A 221 -4.49 -29.37 -5.99
C ARG A 221 -5.49 -28.36 -5.43
N ARG A 222 -5.12 -27.51 -4.46
CA ARG A 222 -6.08 -26.71 -3.69
C ARG A 222 -5.75 -25.23 -3.55
N ALA A 223 -4.52 -24.79 -3.78
CA ALA A 223 -4.16 -23.37 -3.74
C ALA A 223 -3.35 -22.99 -4.97
N LEU A 224 -3.71 -21.87 -5.61
CA LEU A 224 -3.00 -21.35 -6.77
C LEU A 224 -1.78 -20.54 -6.29
N VAL A 225 -0.64 -20.78 -6.93
CA VAL A 225 0.64 -20.20 -6.57
C VAL A 225 1.26 -19.59 -7.81
N LEU A 226 1.59 -18.30 -7.70
CA LEU A 226 2.06 -17.51 -8.81
C LEU A 226 3.47 -16.98 -8.52
N PRO A 227 4.27 -16.72 -9.57
CA PRO A 227 5.49 -15.93 -9.43
C PRO A 227 5.19 -14.56 -8.83
N THR A 228 6.13 -14.01 -8.06
CA THR A 228 5.96 -12.72 -7.36
C THR A 228 5.72 -11.55 -8.33
N ARG A 229 6.16 -11.67 -9.59
CA ARG A 229 5.97 -10.65 -10.65
C ARG A 229 5.66 -11.32 -11.99
N PRO A 230 4.45 -11.83 -12.20
CA PRO A 230 4.11 -12.42 -13.49
C PRO A 230 4.05 -11.35 -14.57
N ASN A 231 4.31 -11.75 -15.82
CA ASN A 231 4.12 -10.89 -16.98
C ASN A 231 2.64 -10.47 -17.11
N ARG A 232 2.37 -9.42 -17.88
CA ARG A 232 1.00 -8.91 -18.07
C ARG A 232 0.06 -10.00 -18.59
N ASP A 233 0.52 -10.79 -19.56
CA ASP A 233 -0.34 -11.71 -20.32
C ASP A 233 -0.02 -13.20 -20.10
N SER A 234 1.06 -13.48 -19.38
CA SER A 234 1.53 -14.84 -19.19
C SER A 234 2.13 -15.09 -17.81
N ILE A 235 2.17 -16.36 -17.45
CA ILE A 235 2.80 -16.86 -16.23
C ILE A 235 3.95 -17.76 -16.67
N GLY A 236 5.12 -17.50 -16.11
CA GLY A 236 6.35 -18.23 -16.42
C GLY A 236 6.86 -18.94 -15.19
N TYR A 237 7.09 -20.24 -15.30
CA TYR A 237 7.81 -21.02 -14.30
C TYR A 237 9.13 -21.52 -14.86
N ALA A 238 10.15 -21.42 -14.03
CA ALA A 238 11.44 -22.03 -14.27
C ALA A 238 11.82 -22.89 -13.08
N TYR A 239 12.66 -23.89 -13.33
CA TYR A 239 13.16 -24.77 -12.30
C TYR A 239 14.63 -25.04 -12.51
N ARG A 240 15.32 -25.36 -11.41
CA ARG A 240 16.71 -25.82 -11.44
C ARG A 240 16.86 -27.05 -10.58
N LEU A 241 17.73 -27.95 -11.00
CA LEU A 241 18.11 -29.12 -10.23
C LEU A 241 19.28 -28.75 -9.33
N VAL A 242 19.15 -29.04 -8.04
CA VAL A 242 20.18 -28.85 -7.04
C VAL A 242 20.43 -30.15 -6.29
N ILE A 243 21.64 -30.32 -5.76
CA ILE A 243 22.04 -31.50 -5.00
C ILE A 243 22.86 -31.08 -3.79
N SER A 244 22.69 -31.78 -2.67
CA SER A 244 23.46 -31.60 -1.44
C SER A 244 23.77 -32.95 -0.82
N GLU A 245 24.93 -33.07 -0.17
CA GLU A 245 25.30 -34.30 0.55
C GLU A 245 24.33 -34.64 1.68
N ASN A 246 23.75 -33.64 2.35
CA ASN A 246 22.90 -33.84 3.54
C ASN A 246 21.66 -32.94 3.62
N GLY A 247 21.43 -32.09 2.61
CA GLY A 247 20.30 -31.16 2.55
C GLY A 247 20.42 -29.94 3.45
N ALA A 248 21.56 -29.70 4.10
CA ALA A 248 21.73 -28.57 5.01
C ALA A 248 21.73 -27.21 4.27
N PRO A 249 21.21 -26.12 4.88
CA PRO A 249 21.26 -24.78 4.28
C PRO A 249 22.69 -24.39 3.87
N GLY A 250 22.84 -23.78 2.69
CA GLY A 250 24.14 -23.34 2.17
C GLY A 250 25.03 -24.44 1.56
N THR A 251 24.58 -25.71 1.57
CA THR A 251 25.35 -26.84 1.01
C THR A 251 24.91 -27.29 -0.38
N TRP A 252 23.91 -26.60 -0.95
CA TRP A 252 23.32 -26.96 -2.23
C TRP A 252 24.19 -26.53 -3.41
N VAL A 253 24.51 -27.48 -4.28
CA VAL A 253 25.22 -27.24 -5.54
C VAL A 253 24.21 -27.31 -6.68
N THR A 254 24.23 -26.32 -7.56
CA THR A 254 23.37 -26.29 -8.74
C THR A 254 23.94 -27.19 -9.84
N VAL A 255 23.13 -28.09 -10.38
CA VAL A 255 23.54 -29.06 -11.42
C VAL A 255 23.67 -28.40 -12.78
N SER A 256 22.76 -27.48 -13.12
CA SER A 256 22.81 -26.64 -14.33
C SER A 256 22.56 -25.18 -13.95
N GLU A 257 23.49 -24.27 -14.30
CA GLU A 257 23.29 -22.84 -14.00
C GLU A 257 22.15 -22.22 -14.80
N ASN A 258 21.81 -22.79 -15.96
CA ASN A 258 20.63 -22.37 -16.69
C ASN A 258 19.43 -23.11 -16.13
N SER A 259 18.48 -22.35 -15.58
CA SER A 259 17.18 -22.86 -15.22
C SER A 259 16.43 -23.33 -16.46
N ALA A 260 15.84 -24.51 -16.37
CA ALA A 260 14.94 -25.02 -17.38
C ALA A 260 13.60 -24.28 -17.27
N ARG A 261 13.09 -23.79 -18.40
CA ARG A 261 11.80 -23.09 -18.47
C ARG A 261 10.73 -24.09 -18.86
N PHE A 262 9.58 -24.03 -18.19
CA PHE A 262 8.41 -24.82 -18.56
C PHE A 262 7.79 -24.35 -19.89
N GLY A 263 7.94 -23.07 -20.21
CA GLY A 263 7.29 -22.41 -21.32
C GLY A 263 6.27 -21.38 -20.83
N THR A 264 5.78 -20.56 -21.76
CA THR A 264 4.87 -19.45 -21.46
C THR A 264 3.44 -19.97 -21.28
N ILE A 265 2.91 -19.88 -20.05
CA ILE A 265 1.52 -20.27 -19.75
C ILE A 265 0.62 -19.04 -19.95
N PRO A 266 -0.42 -19.10 -20.78
CA PRO A 266 -1.38 -18.02 -20.89
C PRO A 266 -2.15 -17.86 -19.59
N LYS A 267 -2.41 -16.62 -19.18
CA LYS A 267 -3.27 -16.36 -18.01
C LYS A 267 -4.69 -16.86 -18.28
N PRO A 268 -5.35 -17.47 -17.29
CA PRO A 268 -6.78 -17.74 -17.37
C PRO A 268 -7.57 -16.45 -17.58
N VAL A 269 -8.71 -16.55 -18.27
CA VAL A 269 -9.55 -15.40 -18.65
C VAL A 269 -10.93 -15.53 -18.01
N LEU A 270 -11.35 -14.51 -17.27
CA LEU A 270 -12.73 -14.33 -16.86
C LEU A 270 -13.54 -13.81 -18.05
N GLY A 271 -14.42 -14.65 -18.59
CA GLY A 271 -15.26 -14.31 -19.72
C GLY A 271 -16.58 -13.65 -19.29
N THR A 272 -17.31 -14.29 -18.38
CA THR A 272 -18.57 -13.77 -17.85
C THR A 272 -18.57 -13.83 -16.34
N PHE A 273 -19.18 -12.83 -15.69
CA PHE A 273 -19.42 -12.82 -14.26
C PHE A 273 -20.58 -11.89 -13.94
N ALA A 274 -21.67 -12.43 -13.39
CA ALA A 274 -22.88 -11.68 -13.09
C ALA A 274 -23.60 -12.25 -11.87
N VAL A 275 -24.49 -11.44 -11.29
CA VAL A 275 -25.47 -11.89 -10.30
C VAL A 275 -26.82 -12.06 -11.00
N GLU A 276 -27.48 -13.18 -10.75
CA GLU A 276 -28.77 -13.53 -11.35
C GLU A 276 -29.74 -14.04 -10.27
N LYS A 277 -31.04 -13.91 -10.56
CA LYS A 277 -32.11 -14.38 -9.68
C LYS A 277 -32.35 -15.87 -9.83
N ASN A 278 -32.42 -16.57 -8.70
CA ASN A 278 -32.83 -17.97 -8.72
C ASN A 278 -34.34 -18.10 -8.95
N ALA A 279 -34.75 -18.49 -10.16
CA ALA A 279 -36.15 -18.75 -10.46
C ALA A 279 -36.69 -20.06 -9.84
N VAL A 280 -35.80 -20.94 -9.37
CA VAL A 280 -36.12 -22.31 -8.93
C VAL A 280 -36.28 -22.43 -7.41
N TYR A 281 -35.57 -21.61 -6.62
CA TYR A 281 -35.63 -21.61 -5.16
C TYR A 281 -36.33 -20.34 -4.64
N ALA A 282 -37.40 -20.53 -3.86
CA ALA A 282 -38.33 -19.50 -3.40
C ALA A 282 -37.70 -18.17 -2.95
N VAL A 283 -38.13 -17.07 -3.59
CA VAL A 283 -38.22 -15.63 -3.22
C VAL A 283 -37.02 -14.92 -2.53
N ASN A 284 -36.05 -15.60 -1.91
CA ASN A 284 -35.04 -15.01 -1.02
C ASN A 284 -33.58 -15.47 -1.27
N SER A 285 -33.23 -15.91 -2.49
CA SER A 285 -31.85 -16.32 -2.81
C SER A 285 -31.33 -15.68 -4.10
N LEU A 286 -30.08 -15.21 -4.06
CA LEU A 286 -29.32 -14.73 -5.21
C LEU A 286 -28.23 -15.75 -5.54
N TYR A 287 -27.88 -15.88 -6.82
CA TYR A 287 -26.66 -16.59 -7.20
C TYR A 287 -25.77 -15.73 -8.07
N ALA A 288 -24.48 -15.89 -7.90
CA ALA A 288 -23.48 -15.34 -8.78
C ALA A 288 -22.99 -16.47 -9.69
N ALA A 289 -22.96 -16.21 -10.99
CA ALA A 289 -22.49 -17.16 -11.98
C ALA A 289 -21.45 -16.50 -12.89
N GLY A 290 -20.52 -17.30 -13.37
CA GLY A 290 -19.50 -16.84 -14.29
C GLY A 290 -18.74 -17.97 -14.96
N LYS A 291 -17.85 -17.59 -15.87
CA LYS A 291 -17.02 -18.52 -16.63
C LYS A 291 -15.58 -18.05 -16.66
N VAL A 292 -14.68 -18.89 -16.15
CA VAL A 292 -13.24 -18.72 -16.23
C VAL A 292 -12.66 -19.80 -17.14
N THR A 293 -11.96 -19.38 -18.18
CA THR A 293 -11.33 -20.28 -19.17
C THR A 293 -9.81 -20.22 -19.07
N GLY A 294 -9.10 -21.17 -19.66
CA GLY A 294 -7.63 -21.19 -19.71
C GLY A 294 -6.97 -22.10 -18.67
N PHE A 295 -7.71 -22.64 -17.69
CA PHE A 295 -7.23 -23.77 -16.88
C PHE A 295 -7.27 -25.09 -17.66
N ALA A 296 -6.45 -26.05 -17.25
CA ALA A 296 -6.48 -27.41 -17.79
C ALA A 296 -7.81 -28.11 -17.44
N PRO A 297 -8.40 -28.90 -18.35
CA PRO A 297 -9.63 -29.64 -18.08
C PRO A 297 -9.53 -30.53 -16.84
N GLY A 298 -10.57 -30.55 -16.02
CA GLY A 298 -10.61 -31.37 -14.79
C GLY A 298 -9.80 -30.82 -13.61
N THR A 299 -9.22 -29.62 -13.72
CA THR A 299 -8.57 -28.94 -12.59
C THR A 299 -9.63 -28.43 -11.60
N GLU A 300 -9.55 -28.88 -10.35
CA GLU A 300 -10.36 -28.32 -9.26
C GLU A 300 -9.81 -26.96 -8.84
N VAL A 301 -10.37 -25.88 -9.42
CA VAL A 301 -9.97 -24.51 -9.08
C VAL A 301 -10.96 -23.94 -8.05
N PRO A 302 -10.53 -23.65 -6.81
CA PRO A 302 -11.38 -22.98 -5.85
C PRO A 302 -11.65 -21.52 -6.25
N ILE A 303 -12.86 -21.05 -5.97
CA ILE A 303 -13.29 -19.68 -6.16
C ILE A 303 -13.99 -19.20 -4.89
N ASP A 304 -13.57 -18.06 -4.37
CA ASP A 304 -14.28 -17.36 -3.33
C ASP A 304 -15.17 -16.29 -3.97
N VAL A 305 -16.47 -16.37 -3.66
CA VAL A 305 -17.46 -15.35 -4.07
C VAL A 305 -18.03 -14.71 -2.82
N ALA A 306 -18.01 -13.38 -2.78
CA ALA A 306 -18.61 -12.58 -1.72
C ALA A 306 -19.79 -11.79 -2.30
N PHE A 307 -20.94 -11.83 -1.62
CA PHE A 307 -22.09 -11.00 -1.99
C PHE A 307 -22.07 -9.70 -1.21
N VAL A 308 -22.30 -8.60 -1.92
CA VAL A 308 -22.15 -7.25 -1.37
C VAL A 308 -23.34 -6.41 -1.74
N HIS A 309 -23.93 -5.77 -0.74
CA HIS A 309 -24.88 -4.71 -1.00
C HIS A 309 -24.15 -3.44 -1.49
N LYS A 310 -24.62 -2.79 -2.56
CA LYS A 310 -24.07 -1.53 -3.10
C LYS A 310 -23.89 -0.44 -2.05
N PHE A 311 -24.72 -0.46 -1.01
CA PHE A 311 -24.66 0.46 0.11
C PHE A 311 -23.42 0.26 1.00
N GLN A 312 -22.83 -0.93 1.06
CA GLN A 312 -21.75 -1.32 2.00
C GLN A 312 -20.34 -0.94 1.54
N ILE A 313 -20.12 -0.50 0.29
CA ILE A 313 -18.77 -0.07 -0.14
C ILE A 313 -18.42 1.33 0.38
N GLY A 314 -17.17 1.54 0.82
CA GLY A 314 -16.68 2.82 1.34
C GLY A 314 -16.86 3.02 2.84
N HIS A 315 -17.31 1.99 3.56
CA HIS A 315 -17.50 2.01 5.02
C HIS A 315 -16.25 1.54 5.74
N ASP A 316 -16.00 2.10 6.94
CA ASP A 316 -15.05 1.61 7.93
C ASP A 316 -15.86 1.20 9.19
N PRO A 317 -15.78 -0.06 9.67
CA PRO A 317 -14.92 -1.16 9.20
C PRO A 317 -15.28 -1.65 7.80
N PRO A 318 -14.31 -2.27 7.08
CA PRO A 318 -14.54 -2.80 5.76
C PRO A 318 -15.77 -3.71 5.76
N PRO A 319 -16.54 -3.69 4.67
CA PRO A 319 -17.81 -4.39 4.60
C PRO A 319 -17.72 -5.87 4.95
N LYS A 320 -18.62 -6.30 5.84
CA LYS A 320 -18.76 -7.71 6.22
C LYS A 320 -19.47 -8.46 5.11
N PHE A 321 -18.71 -9.22 4.32
CA PHE A 321 -19.28 -10.07 3.27
C PHE A 321 -19.42 -11.51 3.72
N SER A 322 -20.53 -12.15 3.34
CA SER A 322 -20.63 -13.61 3.36
C SER A 322 -19.82 -14.18 2.21
N ARG A 323 -18.76 -14.91 2.55
CA ARG A 323 -17.91 -15.61 1.58
C ARG A 323 -18.46 -17.00 1.33
N VAL A 324 -18.76 -17.29 0.07
CA VAL A 324 -19.14 -18.61 -0.42
C VAL A 324 -17.96 -19.15 -1.20
N ARG A 325 -17.38 -20.25 -0.73
CA ARG A 325 -16.36 -20.99 -1.48
C ARG A 325 -17.03 -22.00 -2.40
N THR A 326 -16.72 -21.93 -3.69
CA THR A 326 -17.17 -22.85 -4.73
C THR A 326 -15.98 -23.30 -5.58
N TYR A 327 -16.23 -24.10 -6.62
CA TYR A 327 -15.20 -24.63 -7.52
C TYR A 327 -15.62 -24.45 -8.99
N LEU A 328 -14.63 -24.27 -9.86
CA LEU A 328 -14.85 -24.36 -11.30
C LEU A 328 -15.28 -25.78 -11.69
N LYS A 329 -16.32 -25.87 -12.52
CA LYS A 329 -16.68 -27.09 -13.23
C LYS A 329 -15.70 -27.34 -14.38
N ALA A 330 -15.74 -28.55 -14.94
CA ALA A 330 -14.84 -28.96 -16.02
C ALA A 330 -14.92 -28.07 -17.29
N ASP A 331 -16.06 -27.40 -17.51
CA ASP A 331 -16.29 -26.46 -18.61
C ASP A 331 -15.86 -25.01 -18.29
N GLY A 332 -15.28 -24.79 -17.10
CA GLY A 332 -14.85 -23.47 -16.62
C GLY A 332 -15.97 -22.63 -16.01
N THR A 333 -17.18 -23.15 -15.83
CA THR A 333 -18.27 -22.40 -15.19
C THR A 333 -18.26 -22.55 -13.68
N PHE A 334 -18.76 -21.54 -12.96
CA PHE A 334 -19.04 -21.64 -11.52
C PHE A 334 -20.40 -21.04 -11.18
N THR A 335 -20.91 -21.44 -10.02
CA THR A 335 -22.10 -20.86 -9.40
C THR A 335 -21.88 -20.81 -7.90
N ALA A 336 -22.17 -19.67 -7.29
CA ALA A 336 -22.18 -19.47 -5.85
C ALA A 336 -23.57 -18.99 -5.43
N LEU A 337 -24.14 -19.57 -4.38
CA LEU A 337 -25.48 -19.23 -3.89
C LEU A 337 -25.38 -18.63 -2.49
N SER A 338 -26.09 -17.52 -2.25
CA SER A 338 -26.18 -16.90 -0.93
C SER A 338 -27.64 -16.59 -0.59
N SER A 339 -28.02 -16.79 0.67
CA SER A 339 -29.34 -16.37 1.17
C SER A 339 -29.31 -14.89 1.54
N LEU A 340 -30.39 -14.17 1.22
CA LEU A 340 -30.50 -12.73 1.48
C LEU A 340 -30.41 -12.39 2.98
N GLU A 341 -30.78 -13.32 3.87
CA GLU A 341 -30.72 -13.16 5.32
C GLU A 341 -29.31 -12.91 5.87
N ILE A 342 -28.26 -13.26 5.11
CA ILE A 342 -26.86 -13.15 5.56
C ILE A 342 -26.24 -11.80 5.15
N ILE A 343 -26.88 -11.05 4.23
CA ILE A 343 -26.30 -9.83 3.63
C ILE A 343 -26.52 -8.57 4.52
N GLY A 344 -27.33 -8.64 5.58
CA GLY A 344 -27.46 -7.61 6.63
C GLY A 344 -28.74 -7.74 7.48
N PRO A 345 -28.89 -6.99 8.60
CA PRO A 345 -30.05 -7.07 9.51
C PRO A 345 -31.37 -6.50 8.93
N TRP A 346 -31.41 -6.15 7.65
CA TRP A 346 -32.53 -5.44 7.03
C TRP A 346 -33.54 -6.46 6.47
N GLN A 347 -34.62 -6.71 7.21
CA GLN A 347 -35.69 -7.68 6.87
C GLN A 347 -36.64 -7.24 5.73
N HIS A 348 -36.18 -6.40 4.80
CA HIS A 348 -36.99 -5.92 3.69
C HIS A 348 -36.34 -6.29 2.36
N ARG A 349 -37.17 -6.63 1.36
CA ARG A 349 -36.80 -7.10 0.02
C ARG A 349 -35.56 -6.36 -0.51
N VAL A 350 -34.46 -7.09 -0.63
CA VAL A 350 -33.25 -6.62 -1.32
C VAL A 350 -33.47 -6.82 -2.80
N ASP A 351 -33.48 -5.73 -3.58
CA ASP A 351 -33.58 -5.80 -5.04
C ASP A 351 -32.22 -6.23 -5.64
N GLU A 352 -32.26 -7.02 -6.72
CA GLU A 352 -31.06 -7.58 -7.36
C GLU A 352 -30.12 -6.49 -7.90
N ASP A 353 -30.69 -5.37 -8.33
CA ASP A 353 -29.94 -4.18 -8.75
C ASP A 353 -29.17 -3.53 -7.59
N GLU A 354 -29.43 -3.90 -6.33
CA GLU A 354 -28.74 -3.36 -5.17
C GLU A 354 -27.61 -4.27 -4.65
N VAL A 355 -27.40 -5.43 -5.26
CA VAL A 355 -26.36 -6.40 -4.88
C VAL A 355 -25.43 -6.68 -6.04
N PHE A 356 -24.14 -6.85 -5.74
CA PHE A 356 -23.16 -7.37 -6.69
C PHE A 356 -22.32 -8.45 -6.02
N ALA A 357 -21.57 -9.18 -6.83
CA ALA A 357 -20.66 -10.21 -6.34
C ALA A 357 -19.21 -9.77 -6.54
N LEU A 358 -18.38 -10.12 -5.56
CA LEU A 358 -16.93 -10.03 -5.61
C LEU A 358 -16.36 -11.43 -5.80
N LEU A 359 -15.52 -11.60 -6.81
CA LEU A 359 -14.83 -12.86 -7.09
C LEU A 359 -13.35 -12.74 -6.71
N ARG A 360 -12.83 -13.80 -6.08
CA ARG A 360 -11.40 -13.98 -5.85
C ARG A 360 -10.99 -15.42 -6.12
N LEU A 361 -9.80 -15.60 -6.70
CA LEU A 361 -9.08 -16.87 -6.63
C LEU A 361 -8.27 -16.88 -5.33
N PRO A 362 -8.42 -17.89 -4.45
CA PRO A 362 -7.62 -17.96 -3.24
C PRO A 362 -6.17 -18.25 -3.61
N LEU A 363 -5.34 -17.21 -3.55
CA LEU A 363 -3.89 -17.24 -3.73
C LEU A 363 -3.19 -17.48 -2.39
N GLN A 364 -2.03 -18.13 -2.43
CA GLN A 364 -1.14 -18.20 -1.27
C GLN A 364 -0.44 -16.85 -1.06
N GLY A 365 -0.49 -16.32 0.17
CA GLY A 365 0.09 -15.01 0.55
C GLY A 365 -0.98 -13.90 0.73
N PRO A 366 -0.80 -12.97 1.69
CA PRO A 366 -1.63 -11.78 1.79
C PRO A 366 -1.37 -10.82 0.61
N ASP A 367 -2.39 -10.07 0.19
CA ASP A 367 -2.28 -8.89 -0.68
C ASP A 367 -1.78 -9.11 -2.13
N VAL A 368 -1.84 -10.34 -2.66
CA VAL A 368 -1.49 -10.61 -4.07
C VAL A 368 -2.61 -10.09 -5.00
N PRO A 369 -2.31 -9.17 -5.94
CA PRO A 369 -3.32 -8.61 -6.83
C PRO A 369 -3.93 -9.65 -7.78
N ILE A 370 -5.24 -9.64 -7.94
CA ILE A 370 -5.97 -10.62 -8.76
C ILE A 370 -5.60 -10.56 -10.25
N ALA A 371 -5.20 -9.40 -10.75
CA ALA A 371 -4.70 -9.21 -12.12
C ALA A 371 -3.39 -9.99 -12.40
N GLN A 372 -2.69 -10.45 -11.36
CA GLN A 372 -1.56 -11.37 -11.52
C GLN A 372 -2.02 -12.78 -11.89
N ALA A 373 -3.21 -13.18 -11.44
CA ALA A 373 -3.75 -14.53 -11.58
C ALA A 373 -4.71 -14.69 -12.76
N LEU A 374 -5.45 -13.64 -13.09
CA LEU A 374 -6.59 -13.70 -14.00
C LEU A 374 -6.59 -12.49 -14.93
N GLN A 375 -6.81 -12.73 -16.22
CA GLN A 375 -7.17 -11.70 -17.18
C GLN A 375 -8.68 -11.49 -17.13
N PHE A 376 -9.12 -10.25 -17.16
CA PHE A 376 -10.52 -9.88 -17.21
C PHE A 376 -10.66 -8.55 -17.93
N ASP A 377 -11.83 -8.32 -18.49
CA ASP A 377 -12.19 -7.03 -19.07
C ASP A 377 -12.45 -6.05 -17.91
N GLU A 378 -11.49 -5.16 -17.64
CA GLU A 378 -11.57 -4.19 -16.55
C GLU A 378 -12.75 -3.22 -16.73
N ASP A 379 -13.15 -2.96 -17.98
CA ASP A 379 -14.31 -2.13 -18.31
C ASP A 379 -15.63 -2.84 -17.97
N LYS A 380 -15.62 -4.17 -17.89
CA LYS A 380 -16.81 -4.98 -17.53
C LYS A 380 -16.78 -5.55 -16.12
N ASN A 381 -15.60 -5.66 -15.50
CA ASN A 381 -15.43 -6.29 -14.20
C ASN A 381 -14.28 -5.60 -13.43
N PRO A 382 -14.50 -4.43 -12.78
CA PRO A 382 -13.46 -3.66 -12.14
C PRO A 382 -12.92 -4.34 -10.87
N GLY A 383 -11.72 -3.94 -10.46
CA GLY A 383 -11.08 -4.40 -9.24
C GLY A 383 -11.64 -3.76 -7.96
N PHE A 384 -11.55 -4.50 -6.83
CA PHE A 384 -11.97 -4.06 -5.51
C PHE A 384 -10.88 -4.33 -4.45
N THR A 385 -10.60 -3.32 -3.61
CA THR A 385 -9.49 -3.29 -2.62
C THR A 385 -9.96 -3.30 -1.16
N GLY A 386 -11.20 -3.71 -0.89
CA GLY A 386 -11.74 -3.76 0.47
C GLY A 386 -12.35 -2.44 0.97
N ALA A 387 -11.88 -1.29 0.50
CA ALA A 387 -12.39 0.04 0.87
C ALA A 387 -13.08 0.78 -0.28
N MET A 388 -12.63 0.59 -1.53
CA MET A 388 -13.15 1.29 -2.71
C MET A 388 -13.15 0.35 -3.94
N MET A 389 -14.01 0.65 -4.93
CA MET A 389 -13.89 0.05 -6.26
C MET A 389 -12.93 0.91 -7.06
N GLU A 390 -11.81 0.35 -7.52
CA GLU A 390 -10.76 1.08 -8.24
C GLU A 390 -10.32 0.26 -9.47
N MET A 391 -10.09 0.95 -10.60
CA MET A 391 -9.27 0.41 -11.70
C MET A 391 -7.80 0.43 -11.27
N LYS A 392 -7.31 -0.59 -10.56
CA LYS A 392 -5.88 -0.71 -10.19
C LYS A 392 -5.34 -2.13 -10.19
N SER A 393 -4.04 -2.22 -10.51
CA SER A 393 -3.15 -3.37 -10.44
C SER A 393 -2.93 -3.98 -9.04
N ARG A 394 -3.69 -3.53 -8.02
CA ARG A 394 -3.62 -3.99 -6.61
C ARG A 394 -4.94 -4.53 -6.07
N ALA A 395 -5.95 -4.69 -6.92
CA ALA A 395 -7.24 -5.23 -6.51
C ALA A 395 -7.13 -6.65 -5.96
N GLU A 396 -7.81 -6.92 -4.84
CA GLU A 396 -7.87 -8.25 -4.22
C GLU A 396 -9.06 -9.08 -4.72
N TRP A 397 -10.10 -8.40 -5.21
CA TRP A 397 -11.34 -8.98 -5.71
C TRP A 397 -11.70 -8.37 -7.07
N ILE A 398 -12.44 -9.11 -7.90
CA ILE A 398 -13.06 -8.64 -9.15
C ILE A 398 -14.55 -8.45 -8.91
N CYS A 399 -15.12 -7.35 -9.36
CA CYS A 399 -16.54 -7.04 -9.24
C CYS A 399 -17.34 -7.56 -10.44
N SER A 400 -18.54 -8.08 -10.20
CA SER A 400 -19.46 -8.58 -11.22
C SER A 400 -20.22 -7.50 -12.00
N GLN A 401 -19.86 -6.22 -11.86
CA GLN A 401 -20.57 -5.11 -12.50
C GLN A 401 -19.65 -4.41 -13.49
N GLU A 402 -20.22 -3.91 -14.58
CA GLU A 402 -19.44 -3.13 -15.55
C GLU A 402 -18.82 -1.89 -14.91
N ALA A 403 -17.54 -1.64 -15.22
CA ALA A 403 -16.87 -0.41 -14.92
C ALA A 403 -17.39 0.68 -15.85
N THR A 404 -18.56 1.20 -15.52
CA THR A 404 -18.93 2.53 -15.96
C THR A 404 -17.87 3.53 -15.43
N GLU A 405 -17.64 4.68 -16.09
CA GLU A 405 -16.76 5.79 -15.62
C GLU A 405 -17.05 6.25 -14.16
N THR A 406 -18.07 5.65 -13.57
CA THR A 406 -18.60 5.77 -12.24
C THR A 406 -18.53 4.45 -11.50
N THR A 407 -17.42 4.20 -10.82
CA THR A 407 -17.45 3.32 -9.65
C THR A 407 -18.16 4.04 -8.50
N PHE A 408 -19.46 4.37 -8.66
CA PHE A 408 -20.57 4.42 -7.70
C PHE A 408 -21.79 5.15 -8.29
N GLY A 409 -22.64 4.41 -9.00
CA GLY A 409 -24.10 4.56 -8.89
C GLY A 409 -24.82 5.64 -9.68
N LEU A 410 -24.16 6.64 -10.27
CA LEU A 410 -24.77 7.63 -11.16
C LEU A 410 -23.63 8.24 -12.00
N THR A 411 -23.74 8.36 -13.34
CA THR A 411 -22.87 9.23 -14.19
C THR A 411 -22.71 10.61 -13.55
N LEU A 412 -21.66 11.39 -13.84
CA LEU A 412 -21.54 12.74 -13.26
C LEU A 412 -22.79 13.59 -13.53
N GLU A 413 -23.40 13.41 -14.69
CA GLU A 413 -24.68 14.03 -15.06
C GLU A 413 -25.83 13.50 -14.19
N GLN A 414 -25.93 12.19 -14.00
CA GLN A 414 -26.91 11.59 -13.10
C GLN A 414 -26.71 12.00 -11.62
N GLN A 415 -25.46 12.20 -11.17
CA GLN A 415 -25.14 12.69 -9.82
C GLN A 415 -25.61 14.12 -9.65
N LEU A 416 -25.32 14.97 -10.64
CA LEU A 416 -25.84 16.33 -10.72
C LEU A 416 -27.38 16.32 -10.66
N ASP A 417 -28.01 15.31 -11.28
CA ASP A 417 -29.44 15.12 -11.29
C ASP A 417 -30.05 14.54 -10.00
N SER A 418 -29.22 14.03 -9.08
CA SER A 418 -29.69 13.39 -7.86
C SER A 418 -30.42 14.37 -6.93
N SER A 419 -31.42 13.87 -6.20
CA SER A 419 -32.25 14.68 -5.31
C SER A 419 -31.42 15.38 -4.23
N LEU A 420 -30.42 14.69 -3.67
CA LEU A 420 -29.52 15.26 -2.67
C LEU A 420 -28.68 16.39 -3.26
N VAL A 421 -27.98 16.14 -4.38
CA VAL A 421 -27.11 17.14 -5.00
C VAL A 421 -27.93 18.36 -5.42
N LYS A 422 -29.13 18.16 -5.98
CA LYS A 422 -30.04 19.27 -6.29
C LYS A 422 -30.40 20.08 -5.04
N ARG A 423 -30.73 19.45 -3.91
CA ARG A 423 -31.03 20.17 -2.66
C ARG A 423 -29.82 20.91 -2.08
N VAL A 424 -28.61 20.36 -2.28
CA VAL A 424 -27.37 21.03 -1.86
C VAL A 424 -27.09 22.24 -2.76
N LEU A 425 -27.11 22.05 -4.08
CA LEU A 425 -26.76 23.10 -5.04
C LEU A 425 -27.83 24.19 -5.17
N TYR A 426 -29.10 23.88 -4.87
CA TYR A 426 -30.22 24.77 -5.14
C TYR A 426 -31.17 24.86 -3.95
N LYS A 427 -31.64 26.09 -3.69
CA LYS A 427 -32.73 26.35 -2.72
C LYS A 427 -34.13 26.10 -3.30
N GLY A 428 -34.24 25.85 -4.61
CA GLY A 428 -35.49 25.65 -5.37
C GLY A 428 -35.95 26.91 -6.15
N GLY A 429 -36.63 26.74 -7.29
CA GLY A 429 -37.24 27.83 -8.07
C GLY A 429 -36.96 27.80 -9.59
N ALA A 430 -37.47 28.76 -10.37
CA ALA A 430 -37.27 28.85 -11.82
C ALA A 430 -35.82 29.18 -12.25
N GLU A 431 -35.05 29.84 -11.38
CA GLU A 431 -33.63 30.16 -11.59
C GLU A 431 -32.73 28.90 -11.56
N GLN A 432 -33.24 27.79 -11.03
CA GLN A 432 -32.56 26.50 -10.95
C GLN A 432 -32.29 25.88 -12.34
N ALA A 433 -33.21 26.04 -13.29
CA ALA A 433 -33.11 25.38 -14.60
C ALA A 433 -31.91 25.90 -15.42
N GLY A 434 -31.69 27.22 -15.47
CA GLY A 434 -30.59 27.82 -16.21
C GLY A 434 -29.22 27.58 -15.61
N CYS A 435 -29.12 27.46 -14.28
CA CYS A 435 -27.88 27.05 -13.61
C CYS A 435 -27.55 25.57 -13.88
N HIS A 436 -28.57 24.71 -13.83
CA HIS A 436 -28.42 23.27 -14.02
C HIS A 436 -27.87 22.92 -15.41
N GLU A 437 -28.37 23.56 -16.45
CA GLU A 437 -27.85 23.39 -17.82
C GLU A 437 -26.40 23.84 -17.96
N LYS A 438 -26.02 24.96 -17.32
CA LYS A 438 -24.62 25.44 -17.31
C LYS A 438 -23.67 24.47 -16.60
N LEU A 439 -24.11 23.84 -15.51
CA LEU A 439 -23.32 22.80 -14.83
C LEU A 439 -23.18 21.54 -15.71
N HIS A 440 -24.23 21.12 -16.42
CA HIS A 440 -24.15 20.06 -17.43
C HIS A 440 -23.19 20.40 -18.57
N ALA A 441 -23.15 21.66 -19.04
CA ALA A 441 -22.18 22.09 -20.05
C ALA A 441 -20.72 21.98 -19.57
N ILE A 442 -20.46 22.25 -18.28
CA ILE A 442 -19.13 22.03 -17.68
C ILE A 442 -18.80 20.53 -17.63
N LEU A 443 -19.75 19.68 -17.24
CA LEU A 443 -19.57 18.21 -17.22
C LEU A 443 -19.30 17.61 -18.59
N ARG A 444 -19.89 18.19 -19.65
CA ARG A 444 -19.62 17.83 -21.05
C ARG A 444 -18.30 18.39 -21.58
N GLY A 445 -17.60 19.23 -20.81
CA GLY A 445 -16.35 19.89 -21.22
C GLY A 445 -16.56 21.06 -22.19
N GLU A 446 -17.79 21.52 -22.37
CA GLU A 446 -18.18 22.60 -23.28
C GLU A 446 -17.92 23.99 -22.66
N ALA A 447 -17.77 24.06 -21.34
CA ALA A 447 -17.55 25.28 -20.59
C ALA A 447 -16.56 25.08 -19.43
N THR A 448 -15.92 26.18 -18.99
CA THR A 448 -15.16 26.24 -17.74
C THR A 448 -15.52 27.50 -16.98
N VAL A 449 -15.39 27.47 -15.65
CA VAL A 449 -15.69 28.62 -14.79
C VAL A 449 -14.42 29.16 -14.16
N ARG A 450 -14.28 30.49 -14.16
CA ARG A 450 -13.10 31.20 -13.64
C ARG A 450 -13.51 32.45 -12.88
N ARG A 451 -12.61 32.94 -12.03
CA ARG A 451 -12.79 34.20 -11.29
C ARG A 451 -12.98 35.37 -12.27
N GLY A 452 -14.00 36.19 -12.03
CA GLY A 452 -14.38 37.30 -12.92
C GLY A 452 -15.16 36.91 -14.18
N ALA A 453 -15.35 35.61 -14.43
CA ALA A 453 -16.11 35.05 -15.55
C ALA A 453 -16.94 33.84 -15.09
N CYS A 454 -17.68 34.04 -13.99
CA CYS A 454 -18.60 33.05 -13.42
C CYS A 454 -20.00 33.66 -13.37
N ASP A 455 -20.99 32.93 -13.86
CA ASP A 455 -22.41 33.29 -13.76
C ASP A 455 -22.87 33.25 -12.31
N GLU A 456 -23.62 34.26 -11.86
CA GLU A 456 -23.99 34.42 -10.44
C GLU A 456 -24.59 33.14 -9.85
N GLN A 457 -25.51 32.51 -10.58
CA GLN A 457 -26.21 31.32 -10.12
C GLN A 457 -25.29 30.09 -10.04
N VAL A 458 -24.36 29.95 -10.98
CA VAL A 458 -23.32 28.90 -10.91
C VAL A 458 -22.40 29.15 -9.72
N CYS A 459 -22.02 30.41 -9.44
CA CYS A 459 -21.20 30.72 -8.28
C CYS A 459 -21.93 30.40 -6.96
N ARG A 460 -23.23 30.72 -6.85
CA ARG A 460 -24.05 30.37 -5.68
C ARG A 460 -24.09 28.86 -5.45
N ALA A 461 -24.29 28.07 -6.50
CA ALA A 461 -24.29 26.61 -6.41
C ALA A 461 -22.95 26.06 -5.89
N LEU A 462 -21.82 26.60 -6.38
CA LEU A 462 -20.49 26.23 -5.90
C LEU A 462 -20.24 26.65 -4.44
N GLU A 463 -20.65 27.86 -4.04
CA GLU A 463 -20.57 28.31 -2.65
C GLU A 463 -21.36 27.37 -1.73
N ARG A 464 -22.61 27.03 -2.10
CA ARG A 464 -23.44 26.08 -1.33
C ARG A 464 -22.77 24.72 -1.17
N ALA A 465 -22.23 24.17 -2.24
CA ALA A 465 -21.50 22.90 -2.19
C ALA A 465 -20.26 22.94 -1.29
N LEU A 466 -19.46 24.00 -1.37
CA LEU A 466 -18.28 24.17 -0.53
C LEU A 466 -18.68 24.27 0.95
N ILE A 467 -19.72 25.04 1.26
CA ILE A 467 -20.22 25.20 2.63
C ILE A 467 -20.77 23.88 3.17
N TYR A 468 -21.51 23.13 2.37
CA TYR A 468 -22.02 21.79 2.71
C TYR A 468 -20.88 20.85 3.17
N LEU A 469 -19.73 20.93 2.49
CA LEU A 469 -18.53 20.14 2.76
C LEU A 469 -17.56 20.80 3.76
N GLY A 470 -17.91 21.97 4.31
CA GLY A 470 -17.09 22.65 5.32
C GLY A 470 -15.90 23.45 4.80
N TYR A 471 -15.95 23.96 3.58
CA TYR A 471 -14.89 24.78 2.99
C TYR A 471 -15.22 26.27 3.08
N PRO A 472 -14.20 27.15 3.22
CA PRO A 472 -14.42 28.58 3.27
C PRO A 472 -14.89 29.11 1.91
N THR A 473 -15.74 30.14 1.93
CA THR A 473 -16.21 30.83 0.72
C THR A 473 -15.94 32.33 0.71
N LYS A 474 -15.39 32.89 1.80
CA LYS A 474 -15.02 34.31 1.87
C LYS A 474 -13.54 34.52 2.19
N ALA A 475 -13.02 35.65 1.72
CA ALA A 475 -11.61 36.01 1.89
C ALA A 475 -11.21 36.31 3.35
N ASP A 476 -12.16 36.55 4.24
CA ASP A 476 -11.91 36.70 5.69
C ASP A 476 -11.93 35.35 6.45
N GLY A 477 -12.08 34.23 5.73
CA GLY A 477 -12.17 32.89 6.29
C GLY A 477 -13.57 32.51 6.79
N THR A 478 -14.56 33.40 6.70
CA THR A 478 -15.96 33.05 7.01
C THR A 478 -16.63 32.34 5.83
N VAL A 479 -17.82 31.79 6.09
CA VAL A 479 -18.69 31.23 5.05
C VAL A 479 -19.90 32.13 4.77
N GLY A 480 -20.30 32.18 3.52
CA GLY A 480 -21.54 32.80 3.06
C GLY A 480 -21.74 32.61 1.56
N ILE A 481 -22.94 32.93 1.10
CA ILE A 481 -23.36 32.76 -0.29
C ILE A 481 -23.61 34.15 -0.85
N SER A 482 -22.76 34.56 -1.79
CA SER A 482 -22.73 35.90 -2.38
C SER A 482 -23.08 35.90 -3.86
N GLY A 483 -23.01 34.74 -4.52
CA GLY A 483 -23.12 34.63 -5.97
C GLY A 483 -21.92 35.20 -6.73
N THR A 484 -20.80 35.45 -6.04
CA THR A 484 -19.57 35.93 -6.66
C THR A 484 -18.47 34.92 -6.44
N LEU A 485 -17.82 34.47 -7.51
CA LEU A 485 -16.60 33.67 -7.39
C LEU A 485 -15.43 34.61 -7.06
N ASP A 486 -15.29 34.96 -5.79
CA ASP A 486 -14.25 35.84 -5.28
C ASP A 486 -12.97 35.06 -4.88
N HIS A 487 -12.02 35.73 -4.23
CA HIS A 487 -10.80 35.08 -3.76
C HIS A 487 -11.06 34.02 -2.67
N GLY A 488 -12.10 34.18 -1.85
CA GLY A 488 -12.48 33.23 -0.83
C GLY A 488 -13.02 31.93 -1.43
N VAL A 489 -13.96 32.04 -2.37
CA VAL A 489 -14.49 30.87 -3.10
C VAL A 489 -13.39 30.14 -3.85
N ASN A 490 -12.52 30.87 -4.55
CA ASN A 490 -11.39 30.29 -5.27
C ASN A 490 -10.41 29.57 -4.33
N PHE A 491 -10.12 30.12 -3.15
CA PHE A 491 -9.33 29.46 -2.13
C PHE A 491 -10.01 28.20 -1.56
N GLY A 492 -11.33 28.24 -1.34
CA GLY A 492 -12.12 27.07 -0.94
C GLY A 492 -12.03 25.93 -1.96
N ILE A 493 -12.15 26.24 -3.25
CA ILE A 493 -11.95 25.27 -4.35
C ILE A 493 -10.52 24.71 -4.32
N ALA A 494 -9.52 25.56 -4.12
CA ALA A 494 -8.12 25.15 -4.02
C ALA A 494 -7.88 24.12 -2.93
N LEU A 495 -8.37 24.42 -1.73
CA LEU A 495 -8.30 23.51 -0.59
C LEU A 495 -9.08 22.22 -0.85
N PHE A 496 -10.23 22.30 -1.54
CA PHE A 496 -11.03 21.13 -1.89
C PHE A 496 -10.32 20.19 -2.86
N VAL A 497 -9.81 20.72 -3.98
CA VAL A 497 -9.12 19.90 -4.98
C VAL A 497 -7.85 19.30 -4.39
N ARG A 498 -7.08 20.09 -3.64
CA ARG A 498 -5.88 19.58 -2.94
C ARG A 498 -6.18 18.44 -1.97
N HIS A 499 -7.39 18.43 -1.37
CA HIS A 499 -7.86 17.35 -0.49
C HIS A 499 -8.26 16.09 -1.26
N ARG A 500 -9.09 16.26 -2.29
CA ARG A 500 -9.86 15.16 -2.88
C ARG A 500 -9.30 14.63 -4.20
N SER A 501 -8.40 15.37 -4.85
CA SER A 501 -7.78 14.97 -6.11
C SER A 501 -6.36 14.44 -5.91
N PRO A 502 -6.02 13.27 -6.49
CA PRO A 502 -4.63 12.82 -6.61
C PRO A 502 -3.86 13.57 -7.70
N GLU A 503 -4.55 14.30 -8.58
CA GLU A 503 -3.93 15.06 -9.67
C GLU A 503 -3.37 16.41 -9.18
N PRO A 504 -2.27 16.90 -9.80
CA PRO A 504 -1.74 18.21 -9.47
C PRO A 504 -2.76 19.30 -9.79
N LEU A 505 -3.14 20.09 -8.77
CA LEU A 505 -3.97 21.27 -8.95
C LEU A 505 -3.20 22.31 -9.79
N LEU A 506 -3.71 22.67 -10.96
CA LEU A 506 -3.10 23.67 -11.83
C LEU A 506 -3.81 25.01 -11.70
N ASP A 507 -3.04 26.09 -11.77
CA ASP A 507 -3.59 27.44 -11.91
C ASP A 507 -3.86 27.83 -13.36
N GLU A 508 -4.40 29.02 -13.59
CA GLU A 508 -4.70 29.57 -14.92
C GLU A 508 -3.50 29.63 -15.89
N SER A 509 -2.26 29.56 -15.38
CA SER A 509 -1.03 29.48 -16.20
C SER A 509 -0.56 28.06 -16.48
N GLY A 510 -1.26 27.05 -15.94
CA GLY A 510 -0.86 25.64 -15.99
C GLY A 510 0.20 25.26 -14.95
N ALA A 511 0.50 26.13 -13.99
CA ALA A 511 1.50 25.86 -12.97
C ALA A 511 0.87 25.13 -11.77
N ALA A 512 1.59 24.15 -11.21
CA ALA A 512 1.13 23.40 -10.05
C ALA A 512 0.99 24.30 -8.80
N VAL A 513 -0.15 24.21 -8.13
CA VAL A 513 -0.45 24.87 -6.87
C VAL A 513 -0.09 23.91 -5.73
N ASN A 514 1.02 24.20 -5.05
CA ASN A 514 1.51 23.41 -3.92
C ASN A 514 1.09 23.98 -2.57
N ASP A 515 1.35 23.23 -1.49
CA ASP A 515 0.97 23.64 -0.13
C ASP A 515 1.64 24.96 0.28
N ALA A 516 2.86 25.26 -0.19
CA ALA A 516 3.52 26.54 0.07
C ALA A 516 2.83 27.74 -0.60
N LYS A 517 2.18 27.53 -1.75
CA LYS A 517 1.40 28.57 -2.46
C LYS A 517 0.02 28.76 -1.85
N LEU A 518 -0.54 27.71 -1.23
CA LEU A 518 -1.81 27.78 -0.48
C LEU A 518 -1.62 28.35 0.93
N LEU A 519 -0.48 28.07 1.57
CA LEU A 519 -0.18 28.39 2.96
C LEU A 519 0.82 29.54 3.05
N PHE A 520 0.32 30.76 3.16
CA PHE A 520 1.15 31.95 3.36
C PHE A 520 1.34 32.28 4.84
N SER A 521 2.55 32.75 5.21
CA SER A 521 2.86 33.22 6.55
C SER A 521 2.12 34.52 6.84
N SER A 522 1.56 34.61 8.05
CA SER A 522 0.56 35.61 8.37
C SER A 522 0.67 35.92 9.87
N ALA A 523 1.11 37.14 10.24
CA ALA A 523 1.20 37.58 11.63
C ALA A 523 -0.16 38.15 12.07
N GLY A 524 -0.94 37.39 12.84
CA GLY A 524 -2.23 37.84 13.40
C GLY A 524 -3.44 37.70 12.46
N ASN A 525 -4.56 38.33 12.84
CA ASN A 525 -5.88 38.17 12.19
C ASN A 525 -6.04 38.94 10.87
N ASP A 526 -5.29 40.01 10.63
CA ASP A 526 -5.43 40.89 9.44
C ASP A 526 -4.84 40.30 8.15
N ALA A 527 -4.16 39.16 8.26
CA ALA A 527 -3.40 38.56 7.19
C ALA A 527 -4.19 37.54 6.34
N THR A 528 -5.45 37.23 6.70
CA THR A 528 -6.36 36.35 5.93
C THR A 528 -6.69 36.93 4.56
N VAL A 529 -7.12 38.20 4.51
CA VAL A 529 -7.61 38.83 3.26
C VAL A 529 -6.48 39.10 2.26
N ALA A 530 -5.32 39.59 2.71
CA ALA A 530 -4.21 39.94 1.83
C ALA A 530 -3.49 38.71 1.24
N GLY A 531 -3.46 37.59 1.97
CA GLY A 531 -2.84 36.36 1.50
C GLY A 531 -3.77 35.48 0.66
N ILE A 532 -5.06 35.39 0.98
CA ILE A 532 -6.05 34.70 0.13
C ILE A 532 -6.11 35.35 -1.27
N LYS A 533 -5.89 36.67 -1.36
CA LYS A 533 -5.74 37.38 -2.63
C LYS A 533 -4.58 36.88 -3.51
N ARG A 534 -3.57 36.22 -2.95
CA ARG A 534 -2.38 35.71 -3.66
C ARG A 534 -2.61 34.32 -4.29
N VAL A 535 -3.72 33.66 -3.96
CA VAL A 535 -4.07 32.36 -4.53
C VAL A 535 -4.51 32.58 -5.99
N SER A 536 -3.76 31.99 -6.92
CA SER A 536 -3.99 32.07 -8.36
C SER A 536 -5.38 31.51 -8.73
N THR A 537 -5.99 32.03 -9.80
CA THR A 537 -7.31 31.57 -10.26
C THR A 537 -7.25 30.08 -10.60
N ILE A 538 -8.16 29.30 -10.02
CA ILE A 538 -8.34 27.89 -10.36
C ILE A 538 -9.45 27.79 -11.39
N VAL A 539 -9.23 26.97 -12.40
CA VAL A 539 -10.23 26.67 -13.41
C VAL A 539 -11.15 25.58 -12.86
N MET A 540 -12.44 25.89 -12.75
CA MET A 540 -13.47 24.90 -12.46
C MET A 540 -13.86 24.24 -13.78
N ASP A 541 -13.41 23.01 -13.98
CA ASP A 541 -13.61 22.17 -15.16
C ASP A 541 -14.40 20.90 -14.82
N LYS A 542 -14.57 20.00 -15.80
CA LYS A 542 -15.24 18.70 -15.62
C LYS A 542 -14.67 17.92 -14.44
N THR A 543 -13.35 17.92 -14.29
CA THR A 543 -12.64 17.15 -13.27
C THR A 543 -12.95 17.68 -11.87
N VAL A 544 -12.79 18.99 -11.66
CA VAL A 544 -13.06 19.62 -10.35
C VAL A 544 -14.53 19.49 -9.97
N LEU A 545 -15.44 19.74 -10.92
CA LEU A 545 -16.88 19.59 -10.69
C LEU A 545 -17.24 18.14 -10.39
N GLY A 546 -16.65 17.18 -11.11
CA GLY A 546 -16.87 15.75 -10.89
C GLY A 546 -16.49 15.29 -9.48
N TYR A 547 -15.34 15.74 -8.96
CA TYR A 547 -14.94 15.45 -7.58
C TYR A 547 -15.92 16.02 -6.56
N LEU A 548 -16.42 17.23 -6.80
CA LEU A 548 -17.37 17.91 -5.92
C LEU A 548 -18.71 17.16 -5.88
N LEU A 549 -19.26 16.78 -7.03
CA LEU A 549 -20.51 16.02 -7.13
C LEU A 549 -20.39 14.63 -6.49
N THR A 550 -19.26 13.94 -6.73
CA THR A 550 -18.99 12.62 -6.14
C THR A 550 -18.90 12.72 -4.62
N THR A 551 -18.24 13.77 -4.11
CA THR A 551 -18.09 13.98 -2.66
C THR A 551 -19.45 14.26 -2.00
N ILE A 552 -20.30 15.11 -2.61
CA ILE A 552 -21.64 15.40 -2.10
C ILE A 552 -22.52 14.15 -2.13
N SER A 553 -22.50 13.40 -3.23
CA SER A 553 -23.29 12.17 -3.37
C SER A 553 -22.92 11.11 -2.33
N GLY A 554 -21.67 11.13 -1.84
CA GLY A 554 -21.17 10.23 -0.79
C GLY A 554 -21.53 10.62 0.65
N THR A 555 -21.96 11.85 0.93
CA THR A 555 -22.13 12.33 2.32
C THR A 555 -23.17 11.60 3.17
N PRO A 556 -24.29 11.05 2.64
CA PRO A 556 -25.20 10.25 3.47
C PRO A 556 -24.54 8.98 4.01
N ARG A 557 -23.51 8.48 3.30
CA ARG A 557 -22.80 7.24 3.62
C ARG A 557 -21.61 7.48 4.53
N THR A 558 -20.77 8.47 4.20
CA THR A 558 -19.55 8.78 4.97
C THR A 558 -19.85 9.54 6.27
N ARG A 559 -21.03 10.16 6.37
CA ARG A 559 -21.39 11.14 7.42
C ARG A 559 -20.37 12.30 7.52
N GLU A 560 -19.54 12.48 6.50
CA GLU A 560 -18.56 13.57 6.42
C GLU A 560 -19.21 14.87 5.96
N VAL A 561 -20.22 15.29 6.70
CA VAL A 561 -21.01 16.49 6.41
C VAL A 561 -20.96 17.42 7.60
N TYR A 562 -20.88 18.72 7.33
CA TYR A 562 -20.97 19.73 8.37
C TYR A 562 -22.31 19.58 9.13
N LEU A 563 -22.28 19.60 10.46
CA LEU A 563 -23.45 19.37 11.34
C LEU A 563 -23.99 17.91 11.34
N GLY A 564 -23.21 16.95 10.85
CA GLY A 564 -23.39 15.52 11.13
C GLY A 564 -24.55 14.82 10.41
N SER A 565 -25.41 15.55 9.70
CA SER A 565 -26.40 14.95 8.80
C SER A 565 -26.66 15.82 7.56
N PRO A 566 -26.96 15.20 6.39
CA PRO A 566 -27.31 15.94 5.18
C PRO A 566 -28.47 16.91 5.37
N ASP A 567 -29.52 16.50 6.09
CA ASP A 567 -30.71 17.34 6.25
C ASP A 567 -30.45 18.56 7.14
N ALA A 568 -29.73 18.40 8.26
CA ALA A 568 -29.34 19.53 9.11
C ALA A 568 -28.41 20.51 8.37
N ALA A 569 -27.49 19.99 7.55
CA ALA A 569 -26.61 20.80 6.73
C ALA A 569 -27.38 21.59 5.66
N ILE A 570 -28.35 20.95 4.98
CA ILE A 570 -29.21 21.60 3.97
C ILE A 570 -30.11 22.65 4.62
N GLU A 571 -30.73 22.36 5.77
CA GLU A 571 -31.53 23.36 6.48
C GLU A 571 -30.68 24.58 6.85
N ASN A 572 -29.45 24.35 7.31
CA ASN A 572 -28.52 25.43 7.61
C ASN A 572 -28.13 26.23 6.35
N LEU A 573 -27.86 25.57 5.23
CA LEU A 573 -27.58 26.19 3.93
C LEU A 573 -28.75 27.08 3.46
N ASP A 574 -29.97 26.61 3.60
CA ASP A 574 -31.16 27.36 3.18
C ASP A 574 -31.39 28.61 4.03
N ARG A 575 -30.92 28.62 5.27
CA ARG A 575 -30.85 29.82 6.12
C ARG A 575 -29.69 30.75 5.77
N MET A 576 -28.69 30.29 5.02
CA MET A 576 -27.56 31.10 4.56
C MET A 576 -27.77 31.77 3.20
N ASP A 577 -28.83 31.42 2.46
CA ASP A 577 -29.04 31.83 1.06
C ASP A 577 -30.42 32.43 0.77
N PRO A 578 -30.73 33.69 1.11
CA PRO A 578 -29.85 34.66 1.75
C PRO A 578 -29.76 34.44 3.26
N LEU A 579 -28.72 34.99 3.87
CA LEU A 579 -28.45 34.87 5.30
C LEU A 579 -29.62 35.43 6.14
N ARG A 580 -30.29 34.54 6.87
CA ARG A 580 -31.39 34.83 7.79
C ARG A 580 -30.98 34.39 9.20
N LEU A 581 -30.41 35.31 9.96
CA LEU A 581 -30.08 35.07 11.36
C LEU A 581 -31.36 34.83 12.18
N MET A 582 -31.25 34.00 13.21
CA MET A 582 -32.31 33.75 14.18
C MET A 582 -32.38 34.87 15.20
N ASP A 583 -33.59 35.21 15.62
CA ASP A 583 -33.81 36.02 16.81
C ASP A 583 -33.68 35.16 18.08
N ALA A 584 -33.72 35.80 19.26
CA ALA A 584 -33.61 35.09 20.53
C ALA A 584 -34.69 34.01 20.71
N PRO A 585 -36.00 34.25 20.42
CA PRO A 585 -37.01 33.20 20.47
C PRO A 585 -36.68 31.97 19.62
N ALA A 586 -36.23 32.15 18.37
CA ALA A 586 -35.88 31.04 17.49
C ALA A 586 -34.63 30.27 17.95
N VAL A 587 -33.61 30.96 18.47
CA VAL A 587 -32.42 30.32 19.08
C VAL A 587 -32.82 29.48 20.29
N ILE A 588 -33.69 30.02 21.15
CA ILE A 588 -34.18 29.30 22.33
C ILE A 588 -34.96 28.07 21.90
N ALA A 589 -35.89 28.21 20.95
CA ALA A 589 -36.68 27.08 20.45
C ALA A 589 -35.80 25.96 19.89
N ARG A 590 -34.66 26.29 19.26
CA ARG A 590 -33.74 25.30 18.68
C ARG A 590 -32.80 24.66 19.70
N PHE A 591 -32.26 25.42 20.65
CA PHE A 591 -31.14 24.97 21.49
C PHE A 591 -31.46 24.83 22.99
N LYS A 592 -32.65 25.23 23.45
CA LYS A 592 -33.00 25.22 24.89
C LYS A 592 -32.80 23.86 25.54
N ASP A 593 -33.43 22.83 25.01
CA ASP A 593 -33.38 21.49 25.60
C ASP A 593 -31.97 20.89 25.52
N LEU A 594 -31.25 21.17 24.44
CA LEU A 594 -29.85 20.74 24.26
C LEU A 594 -28.92 21.41 25.28
N ALA A 595 -29.11 22.71 25.53
CA ALA A 595 -28.32 23.47 26.49
C ALA A 595 -28.59 23.01 27.94
N VAL A 596 -29.86 22.79 28.30
CA VAL A 596 -30.24 22.25 29.63
C VAL A 596 -29.60 20.88 29.84
N ALA A 597 -29.76 19.96 28.88
CA ALA A 597 -29.18 18.63 28.98
C ALA A 597 -27.65 18.65 29.11
N ALA A 598 -26.98 19.49 28.32
CA ALA A 598 -25.53 19.64 28.39
C ALA A 598 -25.05 20.20 29.73
N CYS A 599 -25.72 21.22 30.28
CA CYS A 599 -25.36 21.78 31.59
C CYS A 599 -25.59 20.78 32.73
N ASN A 600 -26.68 20.00 32.70
CA ASN A 600 -26.92 18.96 33.70
C ASN A 600 -25.86 17.86 33.63
N GLU A 601 -25.47 17.42 32.43
CA GLU A 601 -24.41 16.43 32.26
C GLU A 601 -23.06 16.93 32.79
N VAL A 602 -22.74 18.22 32.58
CA VAL A 602 -21.54 18.85 33.14
C VAL A 602 -21.63 18.93 34.67
N LEU A 603 -22.77 19.32 35.24
CA LEU A 603 -22.96 19.35 36.69
C LEU A 603 -22.75 17.97 37.31
N GLU A 604 -23.34 16.93 36.73
CA GLU A 604 -23.20 15.54 37.21
C GLU A 604 -21.76 15.04 37.14
N LYS A 605 -21.03 15.31 36.04
CA LYS A 605 -19.70 14.74 35.79
C LYS A 605 -18.53 15.61 36.24
N LYS A 606 -18.72 16.91 36.40
CA LYS A 606 -17.67 17.90 36.73
C LYS A 606 -17.95 18.70 37.99
N GLU A 607 -19.13 18.58 38.58
CA GLU A 607 -19.57 19.38 39.73
C GLU A 607 -19.51 20.89 39.45
N VAL A 608 -19.66 21.30 38.19
CA VAL A 608 -19.69 22.70 37.75
C VAL A 608 -21.10 23.05 37.32
N ALA A 609 -21.76 23.95 38.05
CA ALA A 609 -23.05 24.48 37.67
C ALA A 609 -22.88 25.54 36.56
N LEU A 610 -23.48 25.27 35.39
CA LEU A 610 -23.53 26.20 34.26
C LEU A 610 -24.97 26.61 33.99
N ASP A 611 -25.19 27.90 33.71
CA ASP A 611 -26.51 28.39 33.30
C ASP A 611 -26.75 28.08 31.80
N PRO A 612 -27.78 27.29 31.44
CA PRO A 612 -28.04 26.94 30.04
C PRO A 612 -28.36 28.16 29.16
N ARG A 613 -28.80 29.28 29.74
CA ARG A 613 -29.02 30.53 29.01
C ARG A 613 -27.72 31.09 28.41
N TRP A 614 -26.57 30.79 29.01
CA TRP A 614 -25.28 31.24 28.50
C TRP A 614 -24.95 30.60 27.14
N LEU A 615 -25.24 29.30 26.97
CA LEU A 615 -25.01 28.60 25.71
C LEU A 615 -25.87 29.18 24.59
N ALA A 616 -27.13 29.51 24.87
CA ALA A 616 -28.01 30.16 23.91
C ALA A 616 -27.59 31.60 23.56
N ALA A 617 -27.15 32.38 24.56
CA ALA A 617 -26.62 33.73 24.34
C ALA A 617 -25.33 33.71 23.49
N ILE A 618 -24.43 32.76 23.77
CA ILE A 618 -23.22 32.54 22.97
C ILE A 618 -23.61 32.11 21.55
N ALA A 619 -24.56 31.21 21.37
CA ALA A 619 -25.00 30.79 20.04
C ALA A 619 -25.59 31.96 19.22
N LEU A 620 -26.34 32.85 19.87
CA LEU A 620 -26.87 34.06 19.24
C LEU A 620 -25.75 35.04 18.84
N GLN A 621 -24.75 35.23 19.69
CA GLN A 621 -23.62 36.13 19.41
C GLN A 621 -22.66 35.57 18.34
N GLU A 622 -22.31 34.29 18.43
CA GLU A 622 -21.26 33.66 17.61
C GLU A 622 -21.76 33.33 16.20
N SER A 623 -22.99 32.82 16.10
CA SER A 623 -23.52 32.31 14.83
C SER A 623 -24.85 32.96 14.43
N GLY A 624 -25.49 33.73 15.32
CA GLY A 624 -26.87 34.18 15.11
C GLY A 624 -27.84 33.01 14.99
N GLY A 625 -27.54 31.89 15.66
CA GLY A 625 -28.31 30.64 15.56
C GLY A 625 -28.16 29.86 14.25
N VAL A 626 -27.34 30.36 13.31
CA VAL A 626 -27.03 29.72 12.03
C VAL A 626 -25.55 29.37 12.02
N PRO A 627 -25.17 28.13 12.39
CA PRO A 627 -23.77 27.70 12.42
C PRO A 627 -23.01 28.01 11.13
N ARG A 628 -21.87 28.68 11.27
CA ARG A 628 -21.00 29.10 10.16
C ARG A 628 -19.55 28.79 10.52
N PRO A 629 -18.88 27.83 9.84
CA PRO A 629 -17.49 27.58 10.09
C PRO A 629 -16.67 28.84 9.88
N LYS A 630 -15.78 29.15 10.83
CA LYS A 630 -14.82 30.24 10.68
C LYS A 630 -13.42 29.68 10.60
N TYR A 631 -12.81 29.88 9.44
CA TYR A 631 -11.48 29.40 9.12
C TYR A 631 -10.40 30.38 9.58
N GLU A 632 -9.53 29.94 10.48
CA GLU A 632 -8.42 30.76 10.98
C GLU A 632 -7.14 30.40 10.23
N HIS A 633 -6.90 31.04 9.09
CA HIS A 633 -5.73 30.74 8.23
C HIS A 633 -4.40 30.85 8.96
N HIS A 634 -4.26 31.83 9.87
CA HIS A 634 -3.05 31.98 10.67
C HIS A 634 -2.77 30.75 11.55
N LEU A 635 -3.81 30.10 12.08
CA LEU A 635 -3.69 28.86 12.85
C LEU A 635 -3.36 27.67 11.96
N LEU A 636 -4.00 27.58 10.79
CA LEU A 636 -3.68 26.55 9.79
C LEU A 636 -2.19 26.59 9.45
N TYR A 637 -1.68 27.77 9.06
CA TYR A 637 -0.27 27.95 8.73
C TYR A 637 0.63 27.55 9.91
N GLN A 638 0.28 27.95 11.13
CA GLN A 638 1.05 27.58 12.33
C GLN A 638 1.05 26.06 12.58
N TYR A 639 -0.11 25.40 12.51
CA TYR A 639 -0.22 23.95 12.72
C TYR A 639 0.51 23.17 11.63
N TYR A 640 0.34 23.56 10.37
CA TYR A 640 1.07 22.95 9.25
C TYR A 640 2.57 23.16 9.37
N SER A 641 3.03 24.38 9.65
CA SER A 641 4.47 24.67 9.80
C SER A 641 5.10 23.86 10.93
N ARG A 642 4.37 23.65 12.03
CA ARG A 642 4.82 22.80 13.15
C ARG A 642 4.87 21.32 12.73
N ALA A 643 3.82 20.84 12.06
CA ALA A 643 3.72 19.46 11.57
C ALA A 643 4.85 19.06 10.60
N THR A 644 5.30 20.01 9.77
CA THR A 644 6.40 19.79 8.82
C THR A 644 7.79 20.08 9.40
N SER A 645 7.90 20.50 10.66
CA SER A 645 9.18 20.73 11.34
C SER A 645 9.61 19.53 12.18
N THR A 646 10.91 19.35 12.43
CA THR A 646 11.44 18.22 13.22
C THR A 646 10.75 18.16 14.59
N PRO A 647 10.13 17.02 14.99
CA PRO A 647 9.35 16.94 16.23
C PRO A 647 10.20 17.27 17.46
N LYS A 648 9.70 18.13 18.35
CA LYS A 648 10.34 18.37 19.65
C LYS A 648 9.84 17.37 20.70
N PRO A 649 10.68 16.94 21.66
CA PRO A 649 10.22 16.11 22.77
C PRO A 649 9.11 16.83 23.56
N GLY A 650 7.93 16.20 23.66
CA GLY A 650 6.76 16.77 24.35
C GLY A 650 5.70 17.40 23.45
N ASP A 651 5.83 17.33 22.12
CA ASP A 651 4.75 17.75 21.22
C ASP A 651 3.53 16.81 21.32
N VAL A 652 2.49 17.27 22.02
CA VAL A 652 1.21 16.55 22.23
C VAL A 652 0.48 16.27 20.90
N HIS A 653 0.83 16.99 19.84
CA HIS A 653 0.25 16.85 18.50
C HIS A 653 1.16 16.12 17.49
N GLY A 654 2.37 15.69 17.91
CA GLY A 654 3.49 15.33 17.03
C GLY A 654 3.32 14.08 16.14
N GLY A 655 2.21 13.34 16.26
CA GLY A 655 1.91 12.18 15.41
C GLY A 655 0.64 12.27 14.56
N GLN A 656 -0.25 13.23 14.84
CA GLN A 656 -1.60 13.31 14.26
C GLN A 656 -1.72 14.34 13.13
N LEU A 657 -0.91 15.40 13.12
CA LEU A 657 -0.89 16.41 12.06
C LEU A 657 -0.04 15.91 10.87
N ARG A 658 -0.53 14.93 10.11
CA ARG A 658 0.28 14.32 9.02
C ARG A 658 0.18 15.05 7.69
N ASN A 659 -0.75 16.00 7.54
CA ASN A 659 -0.95 16.78 6.32
C ASN A 659 -1.82 18.05 6.55
N ILE A 660 -1.94 18.89 5.51
CA ILE A 660 -2.79 20.08 5.48
C ILE A 660 -4.27 19.79 5.81
N MET A 661 -4.73 18.56 5.58
CA MET A 661 -6.14 18.19 5.75
C MET A 661 -6.57 18.12 7.20
N GLU A 662 -5.76 17.47 8.02
CA GLU A 662 -6.00 17.44 9.46
C GLU A 662 -5.85 18.84 10.04
N CYS A 663 -4.79 19.58 9.66
CA CYS A 663 -4.55 20.96 10.13
C CYS A 663 -5.75 21.89 9.92
N ARG A 664 -6.50 21.72 8.81
CA ARG A 664 -7.72 22.49 8.52
C ARG A 664 -8.77 22.35 9.62
N PHE A 665 -8.99 21.14 10.13
CA PHE A 665 -10.00 20.94 11.17
C PHE A 665 -9.55 21.55 12.51
N TYR A 666 -8.26 21.46 12.83
CA TYR A 666 -7.71 22.09 14.04
C TYR A 666 -7.79 23.62 14.01
N SER A 667 -7.69 24.22 12.82
CA SER A 667 -7.71 25.67 12.61
C SER A 667 -9.09 26.29 12.41
N THR A 668 -10.17 25.53 12.54
CA THR A 668 -11.51 26.02 12.21
C THR A 668 -12.40 26.02 13.44
N ARG A 669 -13.23 27.06 13.59
CA ARG A 669 -14.26 27.15 14.62
C ARG A 669 -15.59 26.61 14.10
N PHE A 670 -16.28 25.82 14.91
CA PHE A 670 -17.43 25.03 14.47
C PHE A 670 -18.67 25.17 15.36
N GLY A 671 -19.82 24.81 14.80
CA GLY A 671 -21.09 24.71 15.51
C GLY A 671 -21.71 26.06 15.91
N PRO A 672 -22.84 26.02 16.64
CA PRO A 672 -23.57 27.22 17.06
C PRO A 672 -22.76 28.19 17.92
N CYS A 673 -21.85 27.66 18.74
CA CYS A 673 -21.02 28.42 19.69
C CYS A 673 -19.57 28.62 19.25
N ASN A 674 -19.21 28.31 17.99
CA ASN A 674 -17.87 28.50 17.42
C ASN A 674 -16.71 27.92 18.26
N VAL A 675 -16.84 26.67 18.71
CA VAL A 675 -15.75 25.97 19.41
C VAL A 675 -14.61 25.71 18.41
N LEU A 676 -13.38 26.10 18.76
CA LEU A 676 -12.20 25.88 17.92
C LEU A 676 -11.83 24.39 17.89
N GLY A 677 -11.59 23.84 16.70
CA GLY A 677 -11.34 22.41 16.52
C GLY A 677 -10.19 21.85 17.34
N SER A 678 -9.11 22.60 17.56
CA SER A 678 -7.99 22.19 18.43
C SER A 678 -8.37 21.99 19.90
N ARG A 679 -9.57 22.41 20.32
CA ARG A 679 -10.10 22.21 21.68
C ARG A 679 -10.74 20.84 21.92
N TYR A 680 -10.91 19.99 20.90
CA TYR A 680 -11.46 18.64 21.12
C TYR A 680 -10.66 17.85 22.20
N ALA A 681 -9.34 18.02 22.22
CA ALA A 681 -8.46 17.36 23.20
C ALA A 681 -8.63 17.89 24.64
N SER A 682 -9.22 19.08 24.82
CA SER A 682 -9.53 19.62 26.15
C SER A 682 -10.84 19.11 26.74
N ILE A 683 -11.64 18.37 25.97
CA ILE A 683 -12.96 17.83 26.36
C ILE A 683 -13.02 16.30 26.16
N PRO A 684 -12.07 15.52 26.72
CA PRO A 684 -11.97 14.08 26.48
C PRO A 684 -13.21 13.28 26.90
N GLU A 685 -14.04 13.85 27.79
CA GLU A 685 -15.26 13.21 28.31
C GLU A 685 -16.33 12.97 27.24
N LEU A 686 -16.25 13.69 26.12
CA LEU A 686 -17.19 13.56 25.01
C LEU A 686 -16.74 12.51 23.97
N GLY A 687 -15.55 11.92 24.12
CA GLY A 687 -15.10 10.81 23.30
C GLY A 687 -14.78 11.17 21.84
N PHE A 688 -14.55 12.45 21.53
CA PHE A 688 -14.12 12.84 20.19
C PHE A 688 -12.70 12.35 19.89
N GLU A 689 -12.55 11.56 18.83
CA GLU A 689 -11.26 10.98 18.43
C GLU A 689 -10.33 12.01 17.77
N SER A 690 -10.88 13.08 17.19
CA SER A 690 -10.15 14.11 16.45
C SER A 690 -10.91 15.43 16.33
N ALA A 691 -10.21 16.51 15.94
CA ALA A 691 -10.85 17.78 15.57
C ALA A 691 -11.85 17.60 14.40
N ARG A 692 -11.60 16.63 13.51
CA ARG A 692 -12.51 16.24 12.43
C ARG A 692 -13.81 15.62 12.95
N SER A 693 -13.74 14.74 13.95
CA SER A 693 -14.94 14.17 14.58
C SER A 693 -15.81 15.24 15.26
N LEU A 694 -15.17 16.23 15.91
CA LEU A 694 -15.87 17.39 16.47
C LEU A 694 -16.49 18.25 15.37
N PHE A 695 -15.82 18.45 14.22
CA PHE A 695 -16.39 19.22 13.10
C PHE A 695 -17.70 18.62 12.57
N MET A 696 -17.75 17.29 12.47
CA MET A 696 -18.89 16.54 11.94
C MET A 696 -19.96 16.27 13.00
N ALA A 697 -19.77 16.75 14.23
CA ALA A 697 -20.75 16.60 15.28
C ALA A 697 -22.01 17.47 14.99
N GLY A 698 -23.19 16.89 15.23
CA GLY A 698 -24.46 17.62 15.12
C GLY A 698 -24.68 18.59 16.28
N ASP A 699 -25.75 19.40 16.20
CA ASP A 699 -26.03 20.48 17.15
C ASP A 699 -25.98 20.03 18.62
N ARG A 700 -26.52 18.85 18.95
CA ARG A 700 -26.47 18.29 20.30
C ARG A 700 -25.04 18.20 20.83
N ASP A 701 -24.16 17.59 20.07
CA ASP A 701 -22.79 17.32 20.48
C ASP A 701 -21.90 18.57 20.40
N GLN A 702 -22.21 19.50 19.49
CA GLN A 702 -21.56 20.83 19.46
C GLN A 702 -21.92 21.68 20.69
N ILE A 703 -23.18 21.66 21.12
CA ILE A 703 -23.63 22.36 22.34
C ILE A 703 -23.02 21.69 23.59
N ARG A 704 -22.95 20.35 23.63
CA ARG A 704 -22.22 19.63 24.69
C ARG A 704 -20.74 20.02 24.72
N ALA A 705 -20.08 20.05 23.56
CA ALA A 705 -18.68 20.46 23.47
C ALA A 705 -18.45 21.88 24.00
N ALA A 706 -19.37 22.82 23.70
CA ALA A 706 -19.32 24.17 24.25
C ALA A 706 -19.47 24.18 25.77
N ALA A 707 -20.45 23.45 26.33
CA ALA A 707 -20.65 23.35 27.78
C ALA A 707 -19.42 22.77 28.50
N TYR A 708 -18.88 21.66 27.98
CA TYR A 708 -17.66 21.06 28.53
C TYR A 708 -16.47 22.00 28.42
N TYR A 709 -16.27 22.66 27.28
CA TYR A 709 -15.20 23.64 27.13
C TYR A 709 -15.29 24.77 28.16
N LEU A 710 -16.50 25.30 28.41
CA LEU A 710 -16.75 26.30 29.46
C LEU A 710 -16.47 25.78 30.87
N SER A 711 -16.60 24.47 31.10
CA SER A 711 -16.25 23.82 32.38
C SER A 711 -14.75 23.51 32.53
N THR A 712 -13.98 23.50 31.44
CA THR A 712 -12.57 23.12 31.47
C THR A 712 -11.72 24.20 32.15
N GLY A 713 -10.79 23.72 32.96
CA GLY A 713 -10.21 24.46 34.06
C GLY A 713 -9.14 25.50 33.72
N ASP A 714 -9.32 26.35 32.73
CA ASP A 714 -8.55 27.60 32.64
C ASP A 714 -8.85 28.42 33.90
N SER A 715 -7.82 28.75 34.69
CA SER A 715 -7.97 29.36 36.03
C SER A 715 -8.75 30.68 36.00
N LYS A 716 -8.75 31.35 34.84
CA LYS A 716 -9.56 32.53 34.56
C LYS A 716 -11.04 32.20 34.43
N VAL A 717 -11.42 31.15 33.71
CA VAL A 717 -12.84 30.75 33.57
C VAL A 717 -13.38 30.17 34.88
N ARG A 718 -12.58 29.40 35.64
CA ARG A 718 -12.99 28.91 36.97
C ARG A 718 -13.18 30.01 38.01
N ALA A 719 -12.30 31.01 38.07
CA ALA A 719 -12.50 32.19 38.92
C ALA A 719 -13.77 32.99 38.51
N ILE A 720 -14.12 32.95 37.22
CA ILE A 720 -15.33 33.56 36.66
C ILE A 720 -16.59 32.70 36.89
N VAL A 721 -16.50 31.44 37.26
CA VAL A 721 -17.67 30.57 37.49
C VAL A 721 -17.92 30.34 38.99
N LYS A 722 -16.88 30.43 39.83
CA LYS A 722 -16.95 30.10 41.27
C LYS A 722 -17.54 31.21 42.16
N ASP A 723 -17.52 32.47 41.70
CA ASP A 723 -17.91 33.64 42.50
C ASP A 723 -19.31 34.20 42.16
N PHE A 724 -20.14 33.50 41.37
CA PHE A 724 -21.38 34.07 40.82
C PHE A 724 -22.65 33.48 41.42
N GLU A 725 -23.52 34.35 41.94
CA GLU A 725 -24.93 34.01 42.17
C GLU A 725 -25.64 33.73 40.84
N LEU A 726 -26.31 32.58 40.76
CA LEU A 726 -27.14 32.17 39.63
C LEU A 726 -28.20 33.25 39.31
N GLY A 727 -28.05 33.98 38.21
CA GLY A 727 -29.16 34.70 37.57
C GLY A 727 -29.09 36.21 37.37
N SER A 728 -27.99 36.91 37.64
CA SER A 728 -27.83 38.34 37.29
C SER A 728 -27.16 38.53 35.91
N ALA A 729 -27.57 39.57 35.15
CA ALA A 729 -26.97 39.89 33.85
C ALA A 729 -25.49 40.33 33.95
N ASP A 730 -25.05 40.72 35.15
CA ASP A 730 -23.66 41.10 35.47
C ASP A 730 -22.68 39.90 35.45
N SER A 731 -23.20 38.66 35.41
CA SER A 731 -22.40 37.41 35.43
C SER A 731 -21.70 37.05 34.11
N LEU A 732 -22.12 37.62 32.98
CA LEU A 732 -21.53 37.32 31.66
C LEU A 732 -20.34 38.20 31.27
N ALA A 733 -20.11 39.29 32.00
CA ALA A 733 -19.14 40.31 31.61
C ALA A 733 -17.67 39.81 31.57
N PRO A 734 -17.23 38.91 32.47
CA PRO A 734 -15.90 38.28 32.41
C PRO A 734 -15.82 37.13 31.40
N LEU A 735 -16.89 36.37 31.20
CA LEU A 735 -16.99 35.36 30.14
C LEU A 735 -16.85 36.02 28.75
N ALA A 736 -17.53 37.15 28.57
CA ALA A 736 -17.39 38.02 27.39
C ALA A 736 -15.95 38.54 27.20
N ALA A 737 -15.18 38.74 28.27
CA ALA A 737 -13.77 39.13 28.18
C ALA A 737 -12.85 37.98 27.72
N HIS A 738 -13.20 36.72 28.01
CA HIS A 738 -12.47 35.53 27.56
C HIS A 738 -12.64 35.26 26.07
N PHE A 739 -13.87 35.38 25.54
CA PHE A 739 -14.15 35.19 24.11
C PHE A 739 -13.63 36.32 23.21
N SER A 740 -13.51 37.55 23.74
CA SER A 740 -13.29 38.75 22.92
C SER A 740 -11.84 39.16 22.67
N GLY A 741 -10.84 38.57 23.33
CA GLY A 741 -9.44 38.92 23.13
C GLY A 741 -9.11 40.43 23.20
N ALA A 742 -9.95 41.24 23.87
CA ALA A 742 -9.89 42.72 24.07
C ALA A 742 -10.89 43.64 23.30
N GLY A 743 -11.98 43.15 22.69
CA GLY A 743 -12.98 44.03 22.04
C GLY A 743 -14.17 44.47 22.94
N LYS A 744 -14.26 45.76 23.34
CA LYS A 744 -15.40 46.32 24.12
C LYS A 744 -16.77 46.11 23.44
N ALA A 745 -16.84 46.19 22.11
CA ALA A 745 -18.08 46.08 21.34
C ALA A 745 -18.69 44.66 21.38
N TYR A 746 -17.86 43.62 21.28
CA TYR A 746 -18.31 42.22 21.39
C TYR A 746 -18.89 41.94 22.77
N ARG A 747 -18.27 42.49 23.83
CA ARG A 747 -18.74 42.35 25.20
C ARG A 747 -20.13 42.98 25.41
N GLY A 748 -20.38 44.15 24.82
CA GLY A 748 -21.71 44.78 24.85
C GLY A 748 -22.77 43.90 24.20
N ALA A 749 -22.50 43.42 22.98
CA ALA A 749 -23.45 42.60 22.22
C ALA A 749 -23.81 41.28 22.94
N LEU A 750 -22.83 40.58 23.53
CA LEU A 750 -23.11 39.34 24.27
C LEU A 750 -23.97 39.58 25.52
N LEU A 751 -23.79 40.71 26.22
CA LEU A 751 -24.61 41.08 27.37
C LEU A 751 -26.05 41.42 26.96
N ASP A 752 -26.23 42.12 25.84
CA ASP A 752 -27.54 42.42 25.27
C ASP A 752 -28.27 41.13 24.86
N HIS A 753 -27.56 40.20 24.21
CA HIS A 753 -28.10 38.90 23.84
C HIS A 753 -28.49 38.05 25.05
N ALA A 754 -27.68 38.04 26.11
CA ALA A 754 -28.03 37.33 27.34
C ALA A 754 -29.27 37.93 28.03
N SER A 755 -29.40 39.25 28.03
CA SER A 755 -30.58 39.94 28.56
C SER A 755 -31.84 39.58 27.77
N ASN A 756 -31.74 39.57 26.43
CA ASN A 756 -32.82 39.15 25.55
C ASN A 756 -33.18 37.68 25.75
N VAL A 757 -32.20 36.78 25.82
CA VAL A 757 -32.45 35.36 26.09
C VAL A 757 -33.15 35.17 27.43
N LYS A 758 -32.71 35.86 28.49
CA LYS A 758 -33.35 35.80 29.81
C LYS A 758 -34.83 36.22 29.76
N ALA A 759 -35.17 37.26 29.00
CA ALA A 759 -36.55 37.73 28.85
C ALA A 759 -37.47 36.68 28.22
N PHE A 760 -36.98 35.92 27.23
CA PHE A 760 -37.78 34.91 26.51
C PHE A 760 -37.70 33.50 27.10
N TRP A 761 -36.66 33.18 27.87
CA TRP A 761 -36.45 31.84 28.44
C TRP A 761 -37.36 31.55 29.64
N GLY A 762 -37.66 32.57 30.45
CA GLY A 762 -38.30 32.47 31.77
C GLY A 762 -37.30 32.21 32.91
N GLU A 763 -37.79 31.77 34.07
CA GLU A 763 -36.92 31.23 35.14
C GLU A 763 -36.19 29.98 34.62
N ALA A 764 -34.89 29.89 34.87
CA ALA A 764 -34.13 28.70 34.53
C ALA A 764 -34.63 27.55 35.43
N PRO A 765 -34.83 26.33 34.90
CA PRO A 765 -35.14 25.19 35.75
C PRO A 765 -34.03 25.05 36.81
N ALA A 766 -34.42 24.85 38.06
CA ALA A 766 -33.46 24.53 39.11
C ALA A 766 -32.67 23.28 38.67
N PRO A 767 -31.34 23.23 38.89
CA PRO A 767 -30.58 22.03 38.60
C PRO A 767 -31.21 20.87 39.35
N GLN A 768 -31.57 19.81 38.63
CA GLN A 768 -32.19 18.59 39.20
C GLN A 768 -31.12 17.64 39.71
#